data_AF-A0A3C1A2E8-F1
#
_entry.id   AF-A0A3C1A2E8-F1
#
_cell.length_a   1.000
_cell.length_b   1.000
_cell.length_c   1.000
_cell.angle_alpha   90.00
_cell.angle_beta   90.00
_cell.angle_gamma   90.00
#
_symmetry.space_group_name_H-M   'P 1'
#
loop_
_entity.id
_entity.type
_entity.pdbx_description
1 polymer ?
#
loop_
_entity_poly.entity_id
_entity_poly.type
_entity_poly.pdbx_seq_one_letter_code
_entity_poly.pdbx_strand_id
1 'polypeptide(L)'
;MERNEVGRAISLAQDVRRHFHVFHEDTAKLTRLLDHDYSEIVGVPQTVRRRFAIERALETMFGNLHGGWHLELWATLAPIEFRLKLGSAWAQYQARNAQEVHYYQKYSSRLSEPDVVEAIKGEMRWLSMVDLNSKVVWCTAVDIATSTGASSQDGLEAAWFDDVNQAFVQLEKHSLIRRDASLRAQLSRLTLKQLTDYMVQRGIAGRGRKNRLIDLILENSPQSEIIDYLSKHHLPRVVELTLTYPAATRMFVRMQLYRLNIYVRWLEQTVEIGKKWGGDFADLDECLQEARIAKRTARSRFPAFPRWTGARMSPYTRRDFQKEALEYLKRPEIPVVEMFWDEHCDEIVKQLAETYRFQAPWHARETLREYWGPDRMNLLDSKLDEIRGAHSAVAYYAKARLYLLGCYPEPKRRRCAVCGADYWEDELGSRDVERMGGRYSFCRECVTIACQPDYRVRSGRRRSRQQKLADLVELSEALERVPTKSFVRNPVISPSLSEDEAKRIVKVLVHIASPDIYEEEFGSWLEALTEAGILETPARPTVFGVECLAKDGHLCASLAEKTVDDWLFEQEIPHEREPKYPYDPELNPSGLLRADWKIHDIYVEYYGLDSPEYLLKAREKAKLARRHNLRLIEINPEDLEALEEKFDQVLNAGNGEPK
;
A
#
# COMPACT_ATOMS: atom_id res chain seq x y z
N MET A 1 -13.67 -7.77 -54.66
CA MET A 1 -13.02 -7.94 -53.35
C MET A 1 -13.66 -9.03 -52.49
N GLU A 2 -14.94 -9.40 -52.65
CA GLU A 2 -15.59 -10.36 -51.74
C GLU A 2 -15.31 -11.87 -52.00
N ARG A 3 -14.79 -12.27 -53.16
CA ARG A 3 -14.40 -13.69 -53.39
C ARG A 3 -13.07 -14.11 -52.75
N ASN A 4 -12.25 -13.17 -52.29
CA ASN A 4 -10.93 -13.45 -51.72
C ASN A 4 -10.94 -13.71 -50.20
N GLU A 5 -12.04 -13.40 -49.50
CA GLU A 5 -12.16 -13.63 -48.05
C GLU A 5 -12.77 -14.99 -47.73
N VAL A 6 -13.73 -15.46 -48.55
CA VAL A 6 -14.31 -16.80 -48.43
C VAL A 6 -13.27 -17.89 -48.70
N GLY A 7 -12.34 -17.66 -49.65
CA GLY A 7 -11.22 -18.57 -49.91
C GLY A 7 -10.23 -18.68 -48.74
N ARG A 8 -9.99 -17.58 -48.02
CA ARG A 8 -9.11 -17.58 -46.82
C ARG A 8 -9.77 -18.25 -45.62
N ALA A 9 -11.08 -18.07 -45.44
CA ALA A 9 -11.85 -18.71 -44.38
C ALA A 9 -11.95 -20.24 -44.56
N ILE A 10 -12.09 -20.72 -45.80
CA ILE A 10 -12.14 -22.17 -46.11
C ILE A 10 -10.75 -22.80 -45.93
N SER A 11 -9.67 -22.13 -46.33
CA SER A 11 -8.29 -22.61 -46.11
C SER A 11 -7.95 -22.71 -44.61
N LEU A 12 -8.35 -21.72 -43.81
CA LEU A 12 -8.11 -21.71 -42.37
C LEU A 12 -8.93 -22.79 -41.64
N ALA A 13 -10.17 -23.03 -42.05
CA ALA A 13 -11.01 -24.11 -41.51
C ALA A 13 -10.48 -25.51 -41.87
N GLN A 14 -9.83 -25.67 -43.03
CA GLN A 14 -9.19 -26.92 -43.44
C GLN A 14 -7.87 -27.20 -42.70
N ASP A 15 -7.14 -26.16 -42.28
CA ASP A 15 -5.92 -26.30 -41.45
C ASP A 15 -6.24 -26.60 -39.98
N VAL A 16 -7.33 -26.02 -39.44
CA VAL A 16 -7.86 -26.36 -38.11
C VAL A 16 -8.39 -27.80 -38.06
N ARG A 17 -9.03 -28.27 -39.13
CA ARG A 17 -9.52 -29.65 -39.24
C ARG A 17 -8.38 -30.69 -39.36
N ARG A 18 -7.22 -30.30 -39.91
CA ARG A 18 -6.01 -31.13 -39.93
C ARG A 18 -5.35 -31.26 -38.55
N HIS A 19 -5.49 -30.25 -37.67
CA HIS A 19 -4.95 -30.28 -36.31
C HIS A 19 -5.85 -31.00 -35.28
N PHE A 20 -7.12 -31.25 -35.61
CA PHE A 20 -8.08 -31.91 -34.71
C PHE A 20 -8.01 -33.45 -34.71
N HIS A 21 -7.16 -34.07 -35.53
CA HIS A 21 -7.10 -35.53 -35.64
C HIS A 21 -6.27 -36.23 -34.55
N VAL A 22 -5.68 -35.48 -33.60
CA VAL A 22 -4.92 -36.04 -32.47
C VAL A 22 -5.76 -36.14 -31.19
N PHE A 23 -6.94 -35.53 -31.11
CA PHE A 23 -7.72 -35.47 -29.86
C PHE A 23 -8.86 -36.51 -29.76
N HIS A 24 -9.13 -37.26 -30.83
CA HIS A 24 -10.30 -38.15 -30.87
C HIS A 24 -10.04 -39.57 -30.33
N GLU A 25 -8.79 -39.94 -30.04
CA GLU A 25 -8.44 -41.27 -29.48
C GLU A 25 -8.46 -41.31 -27.94
N ASP A 26 -8.15 -40.23 -27.24
CA ASP A 26 -8.09 -40.23 -25.76
C ASP A 26 -9.46 -39.99 -25.11
N THR A 27 -10.33 -39.23 -25.77
CA THR A 27 -11.71 -39.02 -25.29
C THR A 27 -12.54 -40.32 -25.33
N ALA A 28 -12.25 -41.21 -26.29
CA ALA A 28 -12.92 -42.51 -26.40
C ALA A 28 -12.45 -43.54 -25.36
N LYS A 29 -11.25 -43.35 -24.75
CA LYS A 29 -10.76 -44.17 -23.62
C LYS A 29 -11.36 -43.74 -22.28
N LEU A 30 -11.56 -42.45 -22.07
CA LEU A 30 -12.12 -41.90 -20.83
C LEU A 30 -13.63 -42.20 -20.68
N THR A 31 -14.40 -42.17 -21.77
CA THR A 31 -15.83 -42.53 -21.71
C THR A 31 -16.04 -44.02 -21.40
N ARG A 32 -15.14 -44.92 -21.81
CA ARG A 32 -15.23 -46.36 -21.49
C ARG A 32 -14.85 -46.70 -20.05
N LEU A 33 -14.04 -45.86 -19.39
CA LEU A 33 -13.69 -46.01 -17.98
C LEU A 33 -14.78 -45.52 -17.02
N LEU A 34 -15.64 -44.59 -17.48
CA LEU A 34 -16.70 -44.00 -16.65
C LEU A 34 -18.06 -44.70 -16.76
N ASP A 35 -18.30 -45.47 -17.82
CA ASP A 35 -19.53 -46.27 -17.96
C ASP A 35 -19.50 -47.59 -17.18
N HIS A 36 -18.35 -48.01 -16.65
CA HIS A 36 -18.21 -49.36 -16.07
C HIS A 36 -18.60 -49.48 -14.58
N ASP A 37 -18.82 -48.38 -13.84
CA ASP A 37 -18.95 -48.41 -12.37
C ASP A 37 -20.27 -47.88 -11.79
N TYR A 38 -21.28 -47.52 -12.59
CA TYR A 38 -22.54 -46.96 -12.06
C TYR A 38 -23.84 -47.49 -12.65
N SER A 39 -23.81 -48.65 -13.32
CA SER A 39 -25.04 -49.29 -13.82
C SER A 39 -25.89 -49.96 -12.74
N GLU A 40 -25.44 -50.11 -11.49
CA GLU A 40 -26.18 -50.91 -10.49
C GLU A 40 -26.99 -50.12 -9.44
N ILE A 41 -26.97 -48.78 -9.44
CA ILE A 41 -27.81 -48.03 -8.49
C ILE A 41 -29.15 -47.67 -9.15
N VAL A 42 -30.11 -48.59 -9.05
CA VAL A 42 -31.51 -48.38 -9.45
C VAL A 42 -32.23 -47.56 -8.38
N GLY A 43 -32.84 -46.44 -8.77
CA GLY A 43 -33.75 -45.65 -7.93
C GLY A 43 -33.39 -44.17 -7.69
N VAL A 44 -32.20 -43.71 -8.04
CA VAL A 44 -31.81 -42.30 -7.83
C VAL A 44 -32.13 -41.44 -9.06
N PRO A 45 -32.88 -40.32 -8.92
CA PRO A 45 -33.18 -39.41 -10.02
C PRO A 45 -31.93 -38.86 -10.73
N GLN A 46 -31.99 -38.74 -12.05
CA GLN A 46 -30.88 -38.34 -12.91
C GLN A 46 -30.30 -36.95 -12.58
N THR A 47 -31.13 -36.07 -11.99
CA THR A 47 -30.73 -34.75 -11.49
C THR A 47 -29.82 -34.81 -10.28
N VAL A 48 -30.02 -35.78 -9.39
CA VAL A 48 -29.18 -36.00 -8.20
C VAL A 48 -27.84 -36.62 -8.60
N ARG A 49 -27.83 -37.56 -9.57
CA ARG A 49 -26.59 -38.10 -10.14
C ARG A 49 -25.75 -37.04 -10.85
N ARG A 50 -26.39 -36.13 -11.59
CA ARG A 50 -25.72 -34.99 -12.22
C ARG A 50 -25.17 -33.99 -11.20
N ARG A 51 -25.90 -33.72 -10.12
CA ARG A 51 -25.46 -32.84 -9.05
C ARG A 51 -24.26 -33.40 -8.28
N PHE A 52 -24.29 -34.69 -7.92
CA PHE A 52 -23.16 -35.37 -7.26
C PHE A 52 -21.92 -35.47 -8.15
N ALA A 53 -22.10 -35.71 -9.45
CA ALA A 53 -20.99 -35.70 -10.41
C ALA A 53 -20.38 -34.30 -10.59
N ILE A 54 -21.19 -33.24 -10.55
CA ILE A 54 -20.73 -31.84 -10.59
C ILE A 54 -20.01 -31.47 -9.29
N GLU A 55 -20.55 -31.81 -8.13
CA GLU A 55 -19.94 -31.50 -6.82
C GLU A 55 -18.61 -32.23 -6.62
N ARG A 56 -18.50 -33.51 -7.03
CA ARG A 56 -17.24 -34.27 -6.97
C ARG A 56 -16.22 -33.83 -8.03
N ALA A 57 -16.69 -33.36 -9.19
CA ALA A 57 -15.84 -32.71 -10.19
C ALA A 57 -15.31 -31.36 -9.68
N LEU A 58 -16.12 -30.60 -8.92
CA LEU A 58 -15.70 -29.36 -8.26
C LEU A 58 -14.70 -29.62 -7.14
N GLU A 59 -14.89 -30.65 -6.31
CA GLU A 59 -13.90 -31.07 -5.30
C GLU A 59 -12.56 -31.49 -5.93
N THR A 60 -12.60 -32.15 -7.09
CA THR A 60 -11.40 -32.52 -7.85
C THR A 60 -10.77 -31.30 -8.54
N MET A 61 -11.57 -30.32 -8.98
CA MET A 61 -11.12 -29.06 -9.60
C MET A 61 -10.51 -28.06 -8.60
N PHE A 62 -11.02 -27.99 -7.37
CA PHE A 62 -10.50 -27.07 -6.34
C PHE A 62 -9.40 -27.68 -5.46
N GLY A 63 -9.24 -29.00 -5.49
CA GLY A 63 -8.15 -29.69 -4.79
C GLY A 63 -6.76 -29.49 -5.44
N ASN A 64 -6.70 -29.08 -6.71
CA ASN A 64 -5.45 -28.91 -7.44
C ASN A 64 -5.56 -27.85 -8.56
N LEU A 65 -5.52 -26.54 -8.25
CA LEU A 65 -5.27 -25.56 -9.30
C LEU A 65 -4.39 -24.38 -8.86
N HIS A 66 -3.12 -24.48 -9.29
CA HIS A 66 -2.39 -23.37 -9.89
C HIS A 66 -3.16 -22.83 -11.10
N GLY A 67 -3.09 -21.50 -11.29
CA GLY A 67 -4.03 -20.74 -12.12
C GLY A 67 -4.11 -21.09 -13.62
N GLY A 68 -5.22 -20.63 -14.20
CA GLY A 68 -5.32 -20.38 -15.64
C GLY A 68 -6.28 -21.26 -16.43
N TRP A 69 -7.48 -21.59 -15.94
CA TRP A 69 -8.45 -22.36 -16.76
C TRP A 69 -9.94 -21.94 -16.64
N HIS A 70 -10.26 -20.83 -15.98
CA HIS A 70 -11.66 -20.44 -15.78
C HIS A 70 -12.33 -19.71 -16.97
N LEU A 71 -11.60 -19.39 -18.04
CA LEU A 71 -12.15 -18.69 -19.20
C LEU A 71 -12.69 -19.63 -20.30
N GLU A 72 -12.27 -20.90 -20.36
CA GLU A 72 -12.67 -21.79 -21.47
C GLU A 72 -14.07 -22.38 -21.31
N LEU A 73 -14.57 -22.56 -20.08
CA LEU A 73 -15.96 -23.00 -19.88
C LEU A 73 -16.99 -21.89 -20.16
N TRP A 74 -16.57 -20.62 -20.04
CA TRP A 74 -17.41 -19.45 -20.32
C TRP A 74 -17.26 -18.93 -21.76
N ALA A 75 -16.16 -19.26 -22.45
CA ALA A 75 -15.92 -18.91 -23.85
C ALA A 75 -16.93 -19.53 -24.84
N THR A 76 -17.65 -20.57 -24.41
CA THR A 76 -18.64 -21.29 -25.21
C THR A 76 -20.00 -20.58 -25.28
N LEU A 77 -20.29 -19.61 -24.40
CA LEU A 77 -21.65 -19.04 -24.25
C LEU A 77 -21.78 -17.52 -24.48
N ALA A 78 -20.69 -16.78 -24.73
CA ALA A 78 -20.73 -15.32 -24.92
C ALA A 78 -20.52 -14.87 -26.40
N PRO A 79 -21.11 -13.74 -26.84
CA PRO A 79 -20.89 -13.15 -28.16
C PRO A 79 -19.41 -12.81 -28.44
N ILE A 80 -18.98 -12.93 -29.71
CA ILE A 80 -17.57 -12.82 -30.14
C ILE A 80 -16.92 -11.46 -29.79
N GLU A 81 -17.67 -10.35 -29.87
CA GLU A 81 -17.15 -9.02 -29.50
C GLU A 81 -16.82 -8.88 -28.00
N PHE A 82 -17.52 -9.62 -27.13
CA PHE A 82 -17.26 -9.66 -25.70
C PHE A 82 -15.93 -10.38 -25.40
N ARG A 83 -15.58 -11.40 -26.18
CA ARG A 83 -14.34 -12.21 -26.03
C ARG A 83 -13.07 -11.39 -26.31
N LEU A 84 -13.09 -10.55 -27.35
CA LEU A 84 -11.92 -9.78 -27.78
C LEU A 84 -11.59 -8.62 -26.80
N LYS A 85 -12.60 -8.04 -26.14
CA LYS A 85 -12.43 -6.90 -25.22
C LYS A 85 -12.09 -7.31 -23.78
N LEU A 86 -12.56 -8.47 -23.31
CA LEU A 86 -12.15 -9.04 -22.02
C LEU A 86 -10.70 -9.52 -22.03
N GLY A 87 -10.26 -10.13 -23.14
CA GLY A 87 -8.86 -10.51 -23.35
C GLY A 87 -7.92 -9.30 -23.33
N SER A 88 -8.32 -8.17 -23.94
CA SER A 88 -7.51 -6.95 -23.94
C SER A 88 -7.49 -6.25 -22.59
N ALA A 89 -8.61 -6.20 -21.87
CA ALA A 89 -8.68 -5.65 -20.51
C ALA A 89 -7.85 -6.46 -19.51
N TRP A 90 -7.86 -7.79 -19.63
CA TRP A 90 -7.05 -8.70 -18.80
C TRP A 90 -5.56 -8.61 -19.13
N ALA A 91 -5.18 -8.55 -20.41
CA ALA A 91 -3.79 -8.34 -20.82
C ALA A 91 -3.24 -6.99 -20.31
N GLN A 92 -4.05 -5.93 -20.35
CA GLN A 92 -3.69 -4.62 -19.78
C GLN A 92 -3.61 -4.63 -18.25
N TYR A 93 -4.41 -5.46 -17.58
CA TYR A 93 -4.35 -5.64 -16.13
C TYR A 93 -3.12 -6.46 -15.70
N GLN A 94 -2.79 -7.53 -16.43
CA GLN A 94 -1.58 -8.32 -16.18
C GLN A 94 -0.31 -7.53 -16.47
N ALA A 95 -0.29 -6.73 -17.55
CA ALA A 95 0.82 -5.82 -17.86
C ALA A 95 1.02 -4.77 -16.75
N ARG A 96 -0.06 -4.26 -16.15
CA ARG A 96 -0.02 -3.30 -15.03
C ARG A 96 0.45 -3.89 -13.70
N ASN A 97 0.28 -5.20 -13.49
CA ASN A 97 0.53 -5.87 -12.21
C ASN A 97 1.64 -6.94 -12.27
N ALA A 98 2.49 -6.91 -13.31
CA ALA A 98 3.54 -7.90 -13.55
C ALA A 98 4.54 -8.06 -12.38
N GLN A 99 4.79 -6.99 -11.61
CA GLN A 99 5.61 -7.04 -10.39
C GLN A 99 4.96 -7.82 -9.23
N GLU A 100 3.62 -7.81 -9.12
CA GLU A 100 2.90 -8.54 -8.07
C GLU A 100 2.76 -10.03 -8.40
N VAL A 101 2.56 -10.39 -9.67
CA VAL A 101 2.53 -11.81 -10.10
C VAL A 101 3.87 -12.50 -9.83
N HIS A 102 4.98 -11.78 -10.03
CA HIS A 102 6.32 -12.25 -9.68
C HIS A 102 6.51 -12.44 -8.17
N TYR A 103 5.89 -11.58 -7.35
CA TYR A 103 5.89 -11.69 -5.89
C TYR A 103 5.13 -12.93 -5.38
N TYR A 104 4.09 -13.39 -6.10
CA TYR A 104 3.32 -14.59 -5.76
C TYR A 104 4.04 -15.91 -6.12
N GLN A 105 4.76 -15.96 -7.24
CA GLN A 105 5.59 -17.13 -7.61
C GLN A 105 6.75 -17.37 -6.64
N LYS A 106 7.18 -16.32 -5.92
CA LYS A 106 8.23 -16.36 -4.89
C LYS A 106 7.86 -17.17 -3.64
N TYR A 107 6.58 -17.24 -3.28
CA TYR A 107 6.11 -17.96 -2.09
C TYR A 107 5.76 -19.43 -2.35
N SER A 108 5.36 -19.76 -3.58
CA SER A 108 4.97 -21.12 -3.97
C SER A 108 6.14 -22.12 -3.95
N SER A 109 7.36 -21.68 -4.25
CA SER A 109 8.53 -22.60 -4.35
C SER A 109 9.13 -23.03 -3.01
N ARG A 110 8.61 -22.52 -1.87
CA ARG A 110 8.97 -23.01 -0.52
C ARG A 110 7.98 -24.04 0.02
N LEU A 111 6.88 -24.29 -0.70
CA LEU A 111 5.81 -25.22 -0.32
C LEU A 111 6.03 -26.62 -0.89
N SER A 112 7.27 -27.00 -1.23
CA SER A 112 7.62 -28.29 -1.83
C SER A 112 8.34 -29.24 -0.88
N GLU A 113 8.54 -28.87 0.39
CA GLU A 113 9.02 -29.80 1.41
C GLU A 113 7.86 -30.70 1.88
N PRO A 114 7.98 -32.03 1.82
CA PRO A 114 6.88 -32.96 2.13
C PRO A 114 6.25 -32.72 3.51
N ASP A 115 7.06 -32.36 4.51
CA ASP A 115 6.62 -32.15 5.89
C ASP A 115 5.87 -30.82 6.08
N VAL A 116 6.20 -29.81 5.26
CA VAL A 116 5.51 -28.50 5.23
C VAL A 116 4.20 -28.60 4.45
N VAL A 117 4.17 -29.41 3.38
CA VAL A 117 2.98 -29.67 2.58
C VAL A 117 1.88 -30.36 3.40
N GLU A 118 2.24 -31.31 4.26
CA GLU A 118 1.25 -32.06 5.03
C GLU A 118 0.74 -31.31 6.26
N ALA A 119 1.59 -30.47 6.87
CA ALA A 119 1.16 -29.49 7.87
C ALA A 119 0.20 -28.44 7.27
N ILE A 120 0.50 -27.94 6.06
CA ILE A 120 -0.31 -26.92 5.38
C ILE A 120 -1.60 -27.51 4.80
N LYS A 121 -1.63 -28.76 4.33
CA LYS A 121 -2.88 -29.43 3.91
C LYS A 121 -3.82 -29.68 5.09
N GLY A 122 -3.28 -29.99 6.27
CA GLY A 122 -4.04 -30.03 7.52
C GLY A 122 -4.64 -28.66 7.89
N GLU A 123 -3.85 -27.59 7.76
CA GLU A 123 -4.31 -26.21 8.04
C GLU A 123 -5.26 -25.64 6.96
N MET A 124 -5.07 -25.97 5.69
CA MET A 124 -5.87 -25.44 4.57
C MET A 124 -7.23 -26.12 4.42
N ARG A 125 -7.35 -27.42 4.69
CA ARG A 125 -8.66 -28.10 4.78
C ARG A 125 -9.54 -27.50 5.88
N TRP A 126 -8.92 -26.96 6.93
CA TRP A 126 -9.63 -26.34 8.04
C TRP A 126 -10.03 -24.88 7.76
N LEU A 127 -9.17 -24.08 7.10
CA LEU A 127 -9.45 -22.67 6.83
C LEU A 127 -10.55 -22.41 5.79
N SER A 128 -10.87 -23.37 4.92
CA SER A 128 -12.05 -23.31 4.04
C SER A 128 -13.37 -23.58 4.78
N MET A 129 -13.34 -24.18 5.97
CA MET A 129 -14.53 -24.48 6.77
C MET A 129 -14.92 -23.37 7.75
N VAL A 130 -14.01 -22.44 8.07
CA VAL A 130 -14.29 -21.32 8.98
C VAL A 130 -14.78 -20.10 8.19
N ASP A 131 -15.85 -20.28 7.42
CA ASP A 131 -16.68 -19.16 6.96
C ASP A 131 -17.79 -18.96 7.99
N LEU A 132 -17.61 -17.97 8.88
CA LEU A 132 -18.57 -17.64 9.93
C LEU A 132 -19.76 -16.87 9.35
N ASN A 133 -20.55 -17.57 8.54
CA ASN A 133 -21.93 -17.22 8.20
C ASN A 133 -22.84 -18.38 8.62
N SER A 134 -23.88 -18.05 9.38
CA SER A 134 -24.81 -19.00 10.00
C SER A 134 -25.67 -19.83 9.02
N LYS A 135 -25.49 -19.68 7.70
CA LYS A 135 -26.19 -20.46 6.67
C LYS A 135 -25.34 -21.57 6.05
N VAL A 136 -24.03 -21.37 5.85
CA VAL A 136 -23.13 -22.39 5.27
C VAL A 136 -22.93 -23.55 6.27
N VAL A 137 -22.80 -23.22 7.56
CA VAL A 137 -22.73 -24.21 8.65
C VAL A 137 -24.06 -24.95 8.85
N TRP A 138 -25.18 -24.33 8.51
CA TRP A 138 -26.51 -24.96 8.58
C TRP A 138 -26.67 -26.03 7.49
N CYS A 139 -26.12 -25.81 6.30
CA CYS A 139 -26.09 -26.81 5.22
C CYS A 139 -25.26 -28.04 5.60
N THR A 140 -24.10 -27.85 6.23
CA THR A 140 -23.26 -28.99 6.69
C THR A 140 -23.90 -29.76 7.85
N ALA A 141 -24.59 -29.09 8.76
CA ALA A 141 -25.36 -29.74 9.83
C ALA A 141 -26.52 -30.58 9.25
N VAL A 142 -27.21 -30.08 8.22
CA VAL A 142 -28.26 -30.81 7.50
C VAL A 142 -27.70 -32.05 6.77
N ASP A 143 -26.54 -31.95 6.12
CA ASP A 143 -25.90 -33.10 5.45
C ASP A 143 -25.48 -34.19 6.45
N ILE A 144 -24.97 -33.81 7.63
CA ILE A 144 -24.58 -34.75 8.69
C ILE A 144 -25.81 -35.39 9.34
N ALA A 145 -26.89 -34.64 9.62
CA ALA A 145 -28.13 -35.21 10.15
C ALA A 145 -28.82 -36.17 9.18
N THR A 146 -28.70 -35.89 7.87
CA THR A 146 -29.20 -36.79 6.82
C THR A 146 -28.39 -38.10 6.78
N SER A 147 -27.09 -38.06 7.09
CA SER A 147 -26.22 -39.25 7.13
C SER A 147 -26.31 -40.05 8.44
N THR A 148 -26.71 -39.42 9.56
CA THR A 148 -26.78 -40.03 10.90
C THR A 148 -28.19 -40.40 11.35
N GLY A 149 -29.21 -40.05 10.56
CA GLY A 149 -30.62 -40.37 10.85
C GLY A 149 -31.27 -39.51 11.94
N ALA A 150 -30.61 -38.43 12.36
CA ALA A 150 -31.14 -37.51 13.36
C ALA A 150 -32.26 -36.65 12.74
N SER A 151 -33.52 -36.95 13.07
CA SER A 151 -34.70 -36.29 12.49
C SER A 151 -35.27 -35.15 13.33
N SER A 152 -34.74 -34.91 14.54
CA SER A 152 -35.19 -33.83 15.42
C SER A 152 -34.15 -32.71 15.54
N GLN A 153 -34.64 -31.49 15.70
CA GLN A 153 -33.83 -30.28 15.88
C GLN A 153 -32.87 -30.40 17.08
N ASP A 154 -33.29 -31.08 18.15
CA ASP A 154 -32.45 -31.33 19.33
C ASP A 154 -31.27 -32.28 19.02
N GLY A 155 -31.43 -33.24 18.10
CA GLY A 155 -30.37 -34.15 17.68
C GLY A 155 -29.32 -33.47 16.78
N LEU A 156 -29.77 -32.51 15.97
CA LEU A 156 -28.93 -31.64 15.13
C LEU A 156 -28.08 -30.68 15.97
N GLU A 157 -28.66 -30.09 17.01
CA GLU A 157 -27.93 -29.21 17.94
C GLU A 157 -26.90 -30.01 18.76
N ALA A 158 -27.24 -31.21 19.22
CA ALA A 158 -26.30 -32.07 19.95
C ALA A 158 -25.09 -32.49 19.10
N ALA A 159 -25.30 -32.89 17.84
CA ALA A 159 -24.21 -33.24 16.92
C ALA A 159 -23.29 -32.04 16.59
N TRP A 160 -23.87 -30.85 16.41
CA TRP A 160 -23.11 -29.61 16.20
C TRP A 160 -22.24 -29.26 17.42
N PHE A 161 -22.76 -29.43 18.63
CA PHE A 161 -21.99 -29.20 19.85
C PHE A 161 -20.83 -30.18 20.03
N ASP A 162 -21.00 -31.45 19.64
CA ASP A 162 -19.95 -32.47 19.74
C ASP A 162 -18.81 -32.23 18.73
N ASP A 163 -19.10 -31.86 17.49
CA ASP A 163 -18.07 -31.57 16.47
C ASP A 163 -17.27 -30.31 16.79
N VAL A 164 -17.93 -29.25 17.27
CA VAL A 164 -17.26 -28.02 17.73
C VAL A 164 -16.38 -28.32 18.95
N ASN A 165 -16.85 -29.17 19.87
CA ASN A 165 -16.05 -29.60 21.01
C ASN A 165 -14.86 -30.48 20.58
N GLN A 166 -15.00 -31.37 19.61
CA GLN A 166 -13.87 -32.15 19.09
C GLN A 166 -12.83 -31.27 18.40
N ALA A 167 -13.26 -30.30 17.59
CA ALA A 167 -12.37 -29.33 16.94
C ALA A 167 -11.56 -28.54 17.98
N PHE A 168 -12.21 -28.07 19.04
CA PHE A 168 -11.53 -27.39 20.13
C PHE A 168 -10.60 -28.34 20.93
N VAL A 169 -10.86 -29.66 21.02
CA VAL A 169 -9.94 -30.62 21.68
C VAL A 169 -8.67 -30.75 20.85
N GLN A 170 -8.81 -30.83 19.52
CA GLN A 170 -7.66 -30.91 18.61
C GLN A 170 -6.82 -29.63 18.65
N LEU A 171 -7.45 -28.46 18.63
CA LEU A 171 -6.74 -27.17 18.70
C LEU A 171 -5.97 -27.01 20.03
N GLU A 172 -6.52 -27.50 21.13
CA GLU A 172 -5.87 -27.50 22.45
C GLU A 172 -4.70 -28.51 22.49
N LYS A 173 -4.88 -29.70 21.90
CA LYS A 173 -3.81 -30.71 21.73
C LYS A 173 -2.62 -30.16 20.94
N HIS A 174 -2.86 -29.28 19.98
CA HIS A 174 -1.81 -28.62 19.19
C HIS A 174 -1.30 -27.31 19.79
N SER A 175 -1.69 -26.96 21.03
CA SER A 175 -1.27 -25.72 21.70
C SER A 175 -1.58 -24.44 20.91
N LEU A 176 -2.59 -24.47 20.03
CA LEU A 176 -3.04 -23.30 19.27
C LEU A 176 -4.07 -22.48 20.05
N ILE A 177 -4.77 -23.13 20.96
CA ILE A 177 -5.66 -22.51 21.91
C ILE A 177 -5.48 -23.09 23.33
N ARG A 178 -5.93 -22.34 24.34
CA ARG A 178 -6.14 -22.80 25.71
C ARG A 178 -7.61 -22.57 26.09
N ARG A 179 -8.32 -23.60 26.53
CA ARG A 179 -9.74 -23.50 26.92
C ARG A 179 -9.97 -22.88 28.30
N ASP A 180 -8.90 -22.76 29.07
CA ASP A 180 -8.88 -22.10 30.38
C ASP A 180 -8.18 -20.75 30.25
N ALA A 181 -8.83 -19.80 29.58
CA ALA A 181 -8.36 -18.42 29.56
C ALA A 181 -8.16 -17.93 30.99
N SER A 182 -7.10 -17.14 31.25
CA SER A 182 -6.83 -16.65 32.60
C SER A 182 -8.07 -16.00 33.25
N LEU A 183 -8.24 -16.12 34.58
CA LEU A 183 -9.37 -15.49 35.29
C LEU A 183 -9.49 -13.99 34.96
N ARG A 184 -8.35 -13.32 34.75
CA ARG A 184 -8.30 -11.93 34.30
C ARG A 184 -8.96 -11.72 32.94
N ALA A 185 -8.68 -12.59 31.96
CA ALA A 185 -9.31 -12.55 30.66
C ALA A 185 -10.82 -12.81 30.75
N GLN A 186 -11.25 -13.76 31.59
CA GLN A 186 -12.68 -14.04 31.81
C GLN A 186 -13.41 -12.87 32.47
N LEU A 187 -12.84 -12.28 33.53
CA LEU A 187 -13.36 -11.07 34.19
C LEU A 187 -13.41 -9.86 33.25
N SER A 188 -12.48 -9.75 32.29
CA SER A 188 -12.46 -8.67 31.31
C SER A 188 -13.68 -8.65 30.37
N ARG A 189 -14.49 -9.72 30.35
CA ARG A 189 -15.73 -9.78 29.55
C ARG A 189 -16.95 -9.25 30.31
N LEU A 190 -16.91 -9.24 31.64
CA LEU A 190 -17.98 -8.67 32.44
C LEU A 190 -18.11 -7.18 32.19
N THR A 191 -19.34 -6.68 32.15
CA THR A 191 -19.60 -5.24 32.10
C THR A 191 -19.08 -4.57 33.38
N LEU A 192 -18.82 -3.26 33.32
CA LEU A 192 -18.38 -2.50 34.50
C LEU A 192 -19.38 -2.65 35.67
N LYS A 193 -20.68 -2.70 35.34
CA LYS A 193 -21.75 -2.96 36.30
C LYS A 193 -21.60 -4.33 36.96
N GLN A 194 -21.48 -5.41 36.19
CA GLN A 194 -21.31 -6.77 36.74
C GLN A 194 -20.06 -6.91 37.63
N LEU A 195 -18.93 -6.28 37.26
CA LEU A 195 -17.74 -6.27 38.12
C LEU A 195 -18.00 -5.52 39.43
N THR A 196 -18.73 -4.40 39.37
CA THR A 196 -19.09 -3.62 40.55
C THR A 196 -20.07 -4.39 41.44
N ASP A 197 -21.06 -5.07 40.85
CA ASP A 197 -22.04 -5.87 41.56
C ASP A 197 -21.37 -7.04 42.29
N TYR A 198 -20.40 -7.71 41.65
CA TYR A 198 -19.56 -8.73 42.30
C TYR A 198 -18.80 -8.16 43.50
N MET A 199 -18.14 -7.01 43.34
CA MET A 199 -17.39 -6.37 44.42
C MET A 199 -18.30 -5.98 45.59
N VAL A 200 -19.50 -5.46 45.32
CA VAL A 200 -20.49 -5.12 46.36
C VAL A 200 -20.97 -6.37 47.10
N GLN A 201 -21.30 -7.43 46.37
CA GLN A 201 -21.75 -8.70 46.96
C GLN A 201 -20.69 -9.33 47.88
N ARG A 202 -19.40 -9.12 47.56
CA ARG A 202 -18.26 -9.67 48.32
C ARG A 202 -17.65 -8.69 49.32
N GLY A 203 -18.22 -7.48 49.47
CA GLY A 203 -17.70 -6.46 50.40
C GLY A 203 -16.33 -5.90 50.01
N ILE A 204 -15.95 -5.97 48.74
CA ILE A 204 -14.65 -5.46 48.24
C ILE A 204 -14.78 -3.95 47.97
N ALA A 205 -14.14 -3.15 48.82
CA ALA A 205 -14.13 -1.69 48.64
C ALA A 205 -13.20 -1.28 47.49
N GLY A 206 -13.73 -0.59 46.48
CA GLY A 206 -12.93 -0.05 45.39
C GLY A 206 -13.72 0.72 44.34
N ARG A 207 -13.07 1.67 43.68
CA ARG A 207 -13.61 2.41 42.53
C ARG A 207 -12.51 2.60 41.49
N GLY A 208 -12.88 2.68 40.22
CA GLY A 208 -11.92 2.94 39.15
C GLY A 208 -12.33 2.38 37.80
N ARG A 209 -11.39 2.43 36.85
CA ARG A 209 -11.56 1.86 35.51
C ARG A 209 -11.62 0.33 35.58
N LYS A 210 -12.26 -0.30 34.59
CA LYS A 210 -12.51 -1.75 34.51
C LYS A 210 -11.30 -2.63 34.89
N ASN A 211 -10.11 -2.36 34.37
CA ASN A 211 -8.91 -3.15 34.69
C ASN A 211 -8.53 -3.08 36.19
N ARG A 212 -8.70 -1.91 36.82
CA ARG A 212 -8.43 -1.74 38.26
C ARG A 212 -9.42 -2.54 39.10
N LEU A 213 -10.69 -2.60 38.70
CA LEU A 213 -11.69 -3.42 39.40
C LEU A 213 -11.38 -4.91 39.26
N ILE A 214 -10.95 -5.34 38.08
CA ILE A 214 -10.52 -6.74 37.84
C ILE A 214 -9.34 -7.09 38.73
N ASP A 215 -8.34 -6.21 38.84
CA ASP A 215 -7.18 -6.45 39.70
C ASP A 215 -7.58 -6.54 41.17
N LEU A 216 -8.47 -5.64 41.65
CA LEU A 216 -8.99 -5.69 43.01
C LEU A 216 -9.78 -6.98 43.29
N ILE A 217 -10.56 -7.47 42.33
CA ILE A 217 -11.28 -8.75 42.45
C ILE A 217 -10.29 -9.92 42.54
N LEU A 218 -9.25 -9.94 41.70
CA LEU A 218 -8.24 -11.00 41.72
C LEU A 218 -7.40 -10.99 43.00
N GLU A 219 -7.16 -9.82 43.59
CA GLU A 219 -6.40 -9.64 44.83
C GLU A 219 -7.21 -10.03 46.08
N ASN A 220 -8.54 -9.83 46.06
CA ASN A 220 -9.38 -9.91 47.26
C ASN A 220 -10.43 -11.03 47.24
N SER A 221 -10.45 -11.88 46.20
CA SER A 221 -11.40 -12.99 46.12
C SER A 221 -10.69 -14.32 45.82
N PRO A 222 -11.05 -15.41 46.51
CA PRO A 222 -10.58 -16.74 46.15
C PRO A 222 -10.95 -17.09 44.70
N GLN A 223 -10.03 -17.73 43.99
CA GLN A 223 -10.25 -18.11 42.58
C GLN A 223 -11.52 -18.96 42.39
N SER A 224 -11.82 -19.86 43.33
CA SER A 224 -13.03 -20.70 43.31
C SER A 224 -14.32 -19.89 43.34
N GLU A 225 -14.37 -18.78 44.08
CA GLU A 225 -15.54 -17.91 44.17
C GLU A 225 -15.73 -17.07 42.90
N ILE A 226 -14.63 -16.66 42.27
CA ILE A 226 -14.66 -15.99 40.98
C ILE A 226 -15.20 -16.95 39.91
N ILE A 227 -14.73 -18.20 39.91
CA ILE A 227 -15.19 -19.24 38.98
C ILE A 227 -16.68 -19.54 39.17
N ASP A 228 -17.14 -19.70 40.41
CA ASP A 228 -18.56 -19.91 40.73
C ASP A 228 -19.45 -18.74 40.28
N TYR A 229 -18.95 -17.51 40.40
CA TYR A 229 -19.68 -16.35 39.89
C TYR A 229 -19.73 -16.29 38.37
N LEU A 230 -18.61 -16.57 37.70
CA LEU A 230 -18.54 -16.58 36.23
C LEU A 230 -19.43 -17.68 35.62
N SER A 231 -19.55 -18.84 36.28
CA SER A 231 -20.41 -19.94 35.82
C SER A 231 -21.89 -19.59 35.91
N LYS A 232 -22.32 -18.90 36.98
CA LYS A 232 -23.71 -18.43 37.19
C LYS A 232 -24.14 -17.36 36.19
N HIS A 233 -23.20 -16.64 35.59
CA HIS A 233 -23.48 -15.60 34.59
C HIS A 233 -23.47 -16.11 33.14
N HIS A 234 -23.44 -17.43 32.92
CA HIS A 234 -23.54 -18.08 31.61
C HIS A 234 -22.61 -17.45 30.55
N LEU A 235 -21.42 -17.02 30.94
CA LEU A 235 -20.46 -16.50 29.98
C LEU A 235 -20.01 -17.63 29.05
N PRO A 236 -20.02 -17.43 27.73
CA PRO A 236 -19.57 -18.47 26.80
C PRO A 236 -18.11 -18.84 27.10
N ARG A 237 -17.80 -20.15 27.09
CA ARG A 237 -16.46 -20.71 27.33
C ARG A 237 -15.42 -19.94 26.51
N VAL A 238 -14.34 -19.52 27.17
CA VAL A 238 -13.33 -18.65 26.55
C VAL A 238 -12.17 -19.49 26.09
N VAL A 239 -11.85 -19.35 24.81
CA VAL A 239 -10.71 -19.99 24.17
C VAL A 239 -9.67 -18.90 23.92
N GLU A 240 -8.52 -18.99 24.58
CA GLU A 240 -7.40 -18.05 24.41
C GLU A 240 -6.46 -18.58 23.31
N LEU A 241 -6.19 -17.79 22.28
CA LEU A 241 -5.23 -18.17 21.23
C LEU A 241 -3.80 -18.12 21.79
N THR A 242 -3.11 -19.25 21.79
CA THR A 242 -1.73 -19.39 22.31
C THR A 242 -0.66 -19.17 21.24
N LEU A 243 -1.01 -18.53 20.12
CA LEU A 243 -0.10 -18.33 19.00
C LEU A 243 1.11 -17.47 19.39
N THR A 244 2.30 -18.05 19.21
CA THR A 244 3.62 -17.45 19.47
C THR A 244 3.95 -16.25 18.58
N TYR A 245 3.16 -16.01 17.51
CA TYR A 245 3.40 -14.91 16.56
C TYR A 245 2.14 -14.08 16.27
N PRO A 246 1.70 -13.21 17.21
CA PRO A 246 0.59 -12.28 17.01
C PRO A 246 0.75 -11.39 15.77
N ALA A 247 1.99 -11.15 15.32
CA ALA A 247 2.29 -10.40 14.11
C ALA A 247 1.91 -11.18 12.83
N ALA A 248 2.18 -12.49 12.77
CA ALA A 248 1.86 -13.33 11.62
C ALA A 248 0.34 -13.49 11.44
N THR A 249 -0.39 -13.72 12.53
CA THR A 249 -1.86 -13.78 12.51
C THR A 249 -2.47 -12.44 12.12
N ARG A 250 -1.93 -11.32 12.63
CA ARG A 250 -2.37 -9.96 12.23
C ARG A 250 -2.10 -9.70 10.75
N MET A 251 -0.95 -10.12 10.24
CA MET A 251 -0.61 -10.01 8.82
C MET A 251 -1.57 -10.85 7.97
N PHE A 252 -1.85 -12.08 8.38
CA PHE A 252 -2.79 -12.97 7.71
C PHE A 252 -4.20 -12.37 7.63
N VAL A 253 -4.76 -11.90 8.75
CA VAL A 253 -6.08 -11.24 8.77
C VAL A 253 -6.08 -10.00 7.86
N ARG A 254 -5.00 -9.21 7.85
CA ARG A 254 -4.84 -8.06 6.96
C ARG A 254 -4.83 -8.47 5.49
N MET A 255 -4.15 -9.57 5.15
CA MET A 255 -4.12 -10.13 3.80
C MET A 255 -5.50 -10.65 3.36
N GLN A 256 -6.25 -11.31 4.24
CA GLN A 256 -7.61 -11.77 3.90
C GLN A 256 -8.57 -10.59 3.70
N LEU A 257 -8.49 -9.56 4.56
CA LEU A 257 -9.25 -8.33 4.38
C LEU A 257 -8.88 -7.60 3.08
N TYR A 258 -7.62 -7.64 2.68
CA TYR A 258 -7.15 -7.07 1.41
C TYR A 258 -7.74 -7.83 0.21
N ARG A 259 -7.69 -9.17 0.22
CA ARG A 259 -8.30 -10.02 -0.81
C ARG A 259 -9.81 -9.79 -0.93
N LEU A 260 -10.51 -9.71 0.20
CA LEU A 260 -11.95 -9.39 0.22
C LEU A 260 -12.23 -8.00 -0.38
N ASN A 261 -11.36 -7.02 -0.16
CA ASN A 261 -11.50 -5.70 -0.79
C ASN A 261 -11.30 -5.73 -2.30
N ILE A 262 -10.32 -6.50 -2.79
CA ILE A 262 -10.10 -6.69 -4.23
C ILE A 262 -11.33 -7.37 -4.86
N TYR A 263 -11.83 -8.43 -4.23
CA TYR A 263 -13.00 -9.17 -4.70
C TYR A 263 -14.24 -8.27 -4.78
N VAL A 264 -14.52 -7.48 -3.73
CA VAL A 264 -15.64 -6.51 -3.74
C VAL A 264 -15.48 -5.50 -4.88
N ARG A 265 -14.28 -4.95 -5.11
CA ARG A 265 -14.05 -3.98 -6.20
C ARG A 265 -14.25 -4.62 -7.58
N TRP A 266 -13.79 -5.85 -7.75
CA TRP A 266 -13.98 -6.59 -9.00
C TRP A 266 -15.48 -6.84 -9.27
N LEU A 267 -16.24 -7.25 -8.24
CA LEU A 267 -17.71 -7.41 -8.34
C LEU A 267 -18.39 -6.08 -8.67
N GLU A 268 -17.99 -4.97 -8.05
CA GLU A 268 -18.54 -3.64 -8.34
C GLU A 268 -18.35 -3.25 -9.81
N GLN A 269 -17.14 -3.44 -10.35
CA GLN A 269 -16.84 -3.16 -11.76
C GLN A 269 -17.61 -4.07 -12.72
N THR A 270 -17.72 -5.35 -12.38
CA THR A 270 -18.39 -6.34 -13.21
C THR A 270 -19.89 -6.08 -13.29
N VAL A 271 -20.52 -5.76 -12.15
CA VAL A 271 -21.92 -5.35 -12.09
C VAL A 271 -22.16 -4.04 -12.85
N GLU A 272 -21.27 -3.06 -12.73
CA GLU A 272 -21.40 -1.77 -13.41
C GLU A 272 -21.31 -1.92 -14.95
N ILE A 273 -20.35 -2.71 -15.43
CA ILE A 273 -20.22 -3.05 -16.86
C ILE A 273 -21.47 -3.79 -17.32
N GLY A 274 -21.93 -4.76 -16.54
CA GLY A 274 -23.13 -5.52 -16.84
C GLY A 274 -24.38 -4.64 -17.02
N LYS A 275 -24.61 -3.73 -16.07
CA LYS A 275 -25.73 -2.76 -16.10
C LYS A 275 -25.66 -1.82 -17.31
N LYS A 276 -24.46 -1.35 -17.66
CA LYS A 276 -24.25 -0.50 -18.86
C LYS A 276 -24.63 -1.21 -20.16
N TRP A 277 -24.65 -2.54 -20.18
CA TRP A 277 -24.86 -3.36 -21.38
C TRP A 277 -26.24 -4.04 -21.38
N GLY A 278 -27.13 -3.67 -20.45
CA GLY A 278 -28.51 -4.16 -20.40
C GLY A 278 -28.66 -5.63 -20.02
N GLY A 279 -27.64 -6.27 -19.46
CA GLY A 279 -27.77 -7.63 -18.94
C GLY A 279 -28.43 -7.64 -17.56
N ASP A 280 -29.13 -8.73 -17.25
CA ASP A 280 -29.64 -9.02 -15.91
C ASP A 280 -28.54 -9.72 -15.10
N PHE A 281 -28.16 -9.10 -13.98
CA PHE A 281 -27.05 -9.51 -13.12
C PHE A 281 -27.52 -9.68 -11.66
N ALA A 282 -28.78 -10.06 -11.45
CA ALA A 282 -29.36 -10.24 -10.11
C ALA A 282 -28.47 -11.09 -9.18
N ASP A 283 -27.92 -12.21 -9.67
CA ASP A 283 -27.04 -13.09 -8.90
C ASP A 283 -25.71 -12.43 -8.50
N LEU A 284 -25.16 -11.56 -9.36
CA LEU A 284 -23.93 -10.80 -9.09
C LEU A 284 -24.17 -9.60 -8.17
N ASP A 285 -25.35 -8.97 -8.25
CA ASP A 285 -25.80 -7.96 -7.29
C ASP A 285 -25.98 -8.57 -5.89
N GLU A 286 -26.50 -9.80 -5.79
CA GLU A 286 -26.61 -10.55 -4.53
C GLU A 286 -25.23 -10.89 -3.96
N CYS A 287 -24.32 -11.43 -4.78
CA CYS A 287 -22.93 -11.69 -4.39
C CYS A 287 -22.22 -10.42 -3.91
N LEU A 288 -22.45 -9.28 -4.58
CA LEU A 288 -21.88 -7.99 -4.19
C LEU A 288 -22.46 -7.51 -2.85
N GLN A 289 -23.77 -7.70 -2.62
CA GLN A 289 -24.43 -7.37 -1.36
C GLN A 289 -23.84 -8.19 -0.20
N GLU A 290 -23.66 -9.50 -0.41
CA GLU A 290 -23.06 -10.40 0.57
C GLU A 290 -21.60 -10.06 0.86
N ALA A 291 -20.79 -9.83 -0.17
CA ALA A 291 -19.39 -9.43 -0.01
C ALA A 291 -19.25 -8.09 0.74
N ARG A 292 -20.19 -7.15 0.52
CA ARG A 292 -20.28 -5.88 1.29
C ARG A 292 -20.70 -6.11 2.73
N ILE A 293 -21.59 -7.07 3.01
CA ILE A 293 -21.95 -7.46 4.38
C ILE A 293 -20.74 -8.10 5.08
N ALA A 294 -20.07 -9.07 4.44
CA ALA A 294 -18.85 -9.70 4.96
C ALA A 294 -17.77 -8.65 5.26
N LYS A 295 -17.55 -7.70 4.35
CA LYS A 295 -16.61 -6.58 4.56
C LYS A 295 -17.02 -5.68 5.73
N ARG A 296 -18.31 -5.35 5.88
CA ARG A 296 -18.82 -4.56 7.01
C ARG A 296 -18.70 -5.31 8.34
N THR A 297 -19.05 -6.59 8.37
CA THR A 297 -18.95 -7.46 9.54
C THR A 297 -17.50 -7.68 9.94
N ALA A 298 -16.60 -7.93 8.99
CA ALA A 298 -15.17 -8.04 9.27
C ALA A 298 -14.61 -6.70 9.78
N ARG A 299 -15.04 -5.56 9.21
CA ARG A 299 -14.69 -4.23 9.73
C ARG A 299 -15.32 -3.90 11.09
N SER A 300 -16.45 -4.49 11.47
CA SER A 300 -17.09 -4.21 12.77
C SER A 300 -16.58 -5.12 13.88
N ARG A 301 -16.24 -6.37 13.56
CA ARG A 301 -15.61 -7.35 14.46
C ARG A 301 -14.10 -7.14 14.61
N PHE A 302 -13.47 -6.61 13.56
CA PHE A 302 -12.11 -6.10 13.58
C PHE A 302 -12.14 -4.59 13.31
N PRO A 303 -12.80 -3.78 14.16
CA PRO A 303 -12.86 -2.33 14.01
C PRO A 303 -11.44 -1.85 13.96
N ALA A 304 -11.07 -1.20 12.84
CA ALA A 304 -9.74 -0.73 12.48
C ALA A 304 -8.82 -0.91 13.66
N PHE A 305 -8.13 -2.07 13.70
CA PHE A 305 -7.34 -2.53 14.84
C PHE A 305 -6.73 -1.30 15.47
N PRO A 306 -6.88 -1.12 16.79
CA PRO A 306 -6.61 0.15 17.45
C PRO A 306 -5.36 0.75 16.84
N ARG A 307 -5.42 2.07 16.50
CA ARG A 307 -4.23 2.90 16.21
C ARG A 307 -3.07 2.24 16.90
N TRP A 308 -1.98 1.96 16.20
CA TRP A 308 -0.80 1.38 16.82
C TRP A 308 -0.39 2.31 17.97
N THR A 309 -0.99 2.12 19.14
CA THR A 309 -0.79 2.93 20.32
C THR A 309 0.43 2.28 20.93
N GLY A 310 1.57 2.43 20.25
CA GLY A 310 2.86 1.77 20.50
C GLY A 310 2.75 0.79 21.65
N ALA A 311 2.14 -0.37 21.41
CA ALA A 311 2.07 -1.41 22.42
C ALA A 311 3.52 -1.82 22.53
N ARG A 312 4.19 -1.19 23.52
CA ARG A 312 5.62 -1.09 23.69
C ARG A 312 6.24 -2.35 23.13
N MET A 313 6.76 -2.29 21.90
CA MET A 313 7.76 -3.27 21.55
C MET A 313 8.80 -3.04 22.64
N SER A 314 9.02 -4.08 23.46
CA SER A 314 10.18 -4.14 24.33
C SER A 314 11.32 -3.54 23.53
N PRO A 315 12.07 -2.55 24.06
CA PRO A 315 13.13 -1.91 23.31
C PRO A 315 13.96 -3.04 22.70
N TYR A 316 13.92 -3.15 21.36
CA TYR A 316 14.80 -4.07 20.65
C TYR A 316 16.19 -3.63 21.06
N THR A 317 16.82 -4.42 21.90
CA THR A 317 18.04 -3.98 22.55
C THR A 317 19.14 -3.92 21.50
N ARG A 318 20.16 -3.09 21.71
CA ARG A 318 21.37 -3.06 20.85
C ARG A 318 21.93 -4.47 20.59
N ARG A 319 21.79 -5.38 21.57
CA ARG A 319 22.18 -6.79 21.44
C ARG A 319 21.35 -7.54 20.40
N ASP A 320 20.07 -7.24 20.29
CA ASP A 320 19.17 -7.88 19.30
C ASP A 320 19.53 -7.43 17.88
N PHE A 321 19.82 -6.15 17.68
CA PHE A 321 20.24 -5.63 16.37
C PHE A 321 21.64 -6.09 15.94
N GLN A 322 22.61 -6.09 16.86
CA GLN A 322 23.94 -6.61 16.57
C GLN A 322 23.86 -8.11 16.25
N LYS A 323 23.06 -8.87 17.01
CA LYS A 323 22.83 -10.29 16.75
C LYS A 323 22.19 -10.52 15.39
N GLU A 324 21.16 -9.76 15.04
CA GLU A 324 20.50 -9.83 13.74
C GLU A 324 21.51 -9.51 12.61
N ALA A 325 22.25 -8.42 12.72
CA ALA A 325 23.26 -8.05 11.72
C ALA A 325 24.37 -9.10 11.55
N LEU A 326 24.79 -9.76 12.64
CA LEU A 326 25.74 -10.87 12.58
C LEU A 326 25.11 -12.16 12.05
N GLU A 327 23.81 -12.39 12.26
CA GLU A 327 23.08 -13.48 11.61
C GLU A 327 22.96 -13.25 10.10
N TYR A 328 22.85 -11.99 9.65
CA TYR A 328 22.88 -11.65 8.23
C TYR A 328 24.19 -12.04 7.55
N LEU A 329 25.34 -11.98 8.24
CA LEU A 329 26.63 -12.42 7.70
C LEU A 329 26.67 -13.91 7.34
N LYS A 330 25.70 -14.71 7.81
CA LYS A 330 25.61 -16.15 7.51
C LYS A 330 24.86 -16.45 6.22
N ARG A 331 24.32 -15.43 5.54
CA ARG A 331 23.54 -15.63 4.31
C ARG A 331 24.45 -15.94 3.11
N PRO A 332 23.99 -16.76 2.15
CA PRO A 332 24.81 -17.22 1.02
C PRO A 332 25.27 -16.09 0.11
N GLU A 333 24.56 -14.97 0.05
CA GLU A 333 24.96 -13.79 -0.72
C GLU A 333 26.15 -13.01 -0.11
N ILE A 334 26.45 -13.19 1.17
CA ILE A 334 27.45 -12.37 1.86
C ILE A 334 28.89 -12.69 1.43
N PRO A 335 29.31 -13.96 1.32
CA PRO A 335 30.64 -14.28 0.77
C PRO A 335 30.87 -13.67 -0.61
N VAL A 336 29.82 -13.52 -1.42
CA VAL A 336 29.92 -12.88 -2.73
C VAL A 336 30.26 -11.39 -2.59
N VAL A 337 29.60 -10.66 -1.69
CA VAL A 337 29.92 -9.24 -1.44
C VAL A 337 31.32 -9.09 -0.84
N GLU A 338 31.69 -9.98 0.08
CA GLU A 338 33.00 -9.97 0.76
C GLU A 338 34.17 -10.14 -0.23
N MET A 339 34.01 -10.91 -1.31
CA MET A 339 35.02 -11.01 -2.38
C MET A 339 35.39 -9.67 -3.01
N PHE A 340 34.48 -8.68 -2.96
CA PHE A 340 34.69 -7.35 -3.52
C PHE A 340 34.97 -6.30 -2.44
N TRP A 341 34.88 -6.65 -1.17
CA TRP A 341 35.02 -5.70 -0.08
C TRP A 341 36.48 -5.55 0.34
N ASP A 342 36.98 -4.32 0.39
CA ASP A 342 38.32 -3.98 0.88
C ASP A 342 38.24 -2.96 2.03
N GLU A 343 39.39 -2.60 2.60
CA GLU A 343 39.45 -1.64 3.72
C GLU A 343 38.91 -0.26 3.33
N HIS A 344 38.98 0.13 2.04
CA HIS A 344 38.44 1.40 1.58
C HIS A 344 36.91 1.39 1.58
N CYS A 345 36.27 0.24 1.31
CA CYS A 345 34.84 0.08 1.47
C CYS A 345 34.38 0.35 2.92
N ASP A 346 35.18 -0.04 3.92
CA ASP A 346 34.90 0.26 5.33
C ASP A 346 34.95 1.78 5.60
N GLU A 347 35.93 2.50 5.04
CA GLU A 347 36.01 3.96 5.16
C GLU A 347 34.83 4.67 4.48
N ILE A 348 34.44 4.20 3.30
CA ILE A 348 33.25 4.71 2.59
C ILE A 348 32.00 4.56 3.46
N VAL A 349 31.74 3.36 4.02
CA VAL A 349 30.52 3.18 4.83
C VAL A 349 30.57 3.96 6.14
N LYS A 350 31.76 4.19 6.74
CA LYS A 350 31.91 5.08 7.91
C LYS A 350 31.51 6.52 7.58
N GLN A 351 32.01 7.06 6.47
CA GLN A 351 31.62 8.40 6.01
C GLN A 351 30.12 8.50 5.71
N LEU A 352 29.55 7.45 5.11
CA LEU A 352 28.10 7.37 4.93
C LEU A 352 27.36 7.32 6.27
N ALA A 353 27.88 6.66 7.30
CA ALA A 353 27.28 6.64 8.64
C ALA A 353 27.30 8.01 9.32
N GLU A 354 28.32 8.83 9.06
CA GLU A 354 28.37 10.22 9.53
C GLU A 354 27.31 11.08 8.84
N THR A 355 27.14 10.89 7.52
CA THR A 355 26.23 11.70 6.69
C THR A 355 24.76 11.25 6.80
N TYR A 356 24.50 9.97 6.58
CA TYR A 356 23.15 9.39 6.45
C TYR A 356 22.69 8.62 7.68
N ARG A 357 23.53 8.49 8.71
CA ARG A 357 23.23 7.80 9.98
C ARG A 357 22.72 6.37 9.74
N PHE A 358 21.51 6.04 10.20
CA PHE A 358 20.90 4.72 10.08
C PHE A 358 20.63 4.32 8.62
N GLN A 359 20.63 5.29 7.70
CA GLN A 359 20.39 5.06 6.29
C GLN A 359 21.66 4.76 5.50
N ALA A 360 22.84 4.94 6.10
CA ALA A 360 24.14 4.67 5.47
C ALA A 360 24.22 3.34 4.71
N PRO A 361 23.70 2.22 5.24
CA PRO A 361 23.79 0.95 4.52
C PRO A 361 23.04 0.97 3.17
N TRP A 362 21.96 1.74 3.05
CA TRP A 362 21.16 1.82 1.84
C TRP A 362 21.78 2.73 0.76
N HIS A 363 22.68 3.62 1.16
CA HIS A 363 23.48 4.44 0.22
C HIS A 363 24.77 3.76 -0.22
N ALA A 364 25.24 2.74 0.53
CA ALA A 364 26.51 2.07 0.29
C ALA A 364 26.65 1.55 -1.15
N ARG A 365 25.59 0.98 -1.73
CA ARG A 365 25.66 0.41 -3.09
C ARG A 365 25.97 1.44 -4.17
N GLU A 366 25.41 2.65 -4.09
CA GLU A 366 25.64 3.68 -5.09
C GLU A 366 27.03 4.30 -4.93
N THR A 367 27.44 4.61 -3.70
CA THR A 367 28.79 5.15 -3.46
C THR A 367 29.89 4.13 -3.78
N LEU A 368 29.67 2.85 -3.49
CA LEU A 368 30.61 1.79 -3.85
C LEU A 368 30.66 1.55 -5.36
N ARG A 369 29.58 1.83 -6.10
CA ARG A 369 29.59 1.78 -7.58
C ARG A 369 30.54 2.81 -8.17
N GLU A 370 30.59 4.01 -7.61
CA GLU A 370 31.55 5.04 -8.02
C GLU A 370 32.99 4.62 -7.74
N TYR A 371 33.25 4.04 -6.56
CA TYR A 371 34.57 3.55 -6.18
C TYR A 371 35.05 2.34 -7.00
N TRP A 372 34.20 1.33 -7.15
CA TRP A 372 34.54 0.09 -7.84
C TRP A 372 34.52 0.20 -9.36
N GLY A 373 33.79 1.18 -9.90
CA GLY A 373 33.54 1.31 -11.32
C GLY A 373 32.50 0.31 -11.86
N PRO A 374 32.04 0.51 -13.11
CA PRO A 374 30.94 -0.26 -13.70
C PRO A 374 31.26 -1.74 -13.88
N ASP A 375 32.49 -2.09 -14.29
CA ASP A 375 32.87 -3.47 -14.59
C ASP A 375 32.81 -4.37 -13.35
N ARG A 376 33.37 -3.87 -12.23
CA ARG A 376 33.39 -4.59 -10.95
C ARG A 376 31.98 -4.70 -10.36
N MET A 377 31.14 -3.66 -10.50
CA MET A 377 29.73 -3.72 -10.10
C MET A 377 28.92 -4.71 -10.95
N ASN A 378 29.13 -4.73 -12.26
CA ASN A 378 28.46 -5.67 -13.15
C ASN A 378 28.82 -7.12 -12.82
N LEU A 379 30.08 -7.39 -12.47
CA LEU A 379 30.51 -8.72 -12.03
C LEU A 379 29.94 -9.11 -10.65
N LEU A 380 29.85 -8.16 -9.72
CA LEU A 380 29.16 -8.38 -8.45
C LEU A 380 27.68 -8.72 -8.70
N ASP A 381 27.00 -7.92 -9.52
CA ASP A 381 25.58 -8.09 -9.82
C ASP A 381 25.32 -9.42 -10.53
N SER A 382 26.16 -9.82 -11.49
CA SER A 382 26.00 -11.13 -12.15
C SER A 382 26.08 -12.28 -11.16
N LYS A 383 26.98 -12.20 -10.17
CA LYS A 383 27.10 -13.22 -9.12
C LYS A 383 25.95 -13.18 -8.12
N LEU A 384 25.44 -11.99 -7.80
CA LEU A 384 24.29 -11.85 -6.91
C LEU A 384 22.99 -12.27 -7.59
N ASP A 385 22.86 -12.11 -8.91
CA ASP A 385 21.69 -12.54 -9.69
C ASP A 385 21.53 -14.08 -9.70
N GLU A 386 22.63 -14.83 -9.56
CA GLU A 386 22.60 -16.27 -9.32
C GLU A 386 21.95 -16.63 -7.97
N ILE A 387 21.88 -15.67 -7.03
CA ILE A 387 21.35 -15.83 -5.67
C ILE A 387 20.03 -15.05 -5.53
N ARG A 388 18.92 -15.78 -5.56
CA ARG A 388 17.57 -15.19 -5.57
C ARG A 388 17.34 -14.21 -4.41
N GLY A 389 17.16 -12.93 -4.74
CA GLY A 389 16.81 -11.87 -3.78
C GLY A 389 18.00 -11.16 -3.13
N ALA A 390 19.20 -11.31 -3.68
CA ALA A 390 20.43 -10.73 -3.14
C ALA A 390 20.66 -9.23 -3.48
N HIS A 391 19.70 -8.53 -4.09
CA HIS A 391 19.85 -7.10 -4.45
C HIS A 391 20.12 -6.16 -3.26
N SER A 392 19.79 -6.60 -2.03
CA SER A 392 20.07 -5.85 -0.80
C SER A 392 21.33 -6.32 -0.08
N ALA A 393 22.09 -7.28 -0.63
CA ALA A 393 23.25 -7.90 0.02
C ALA A 393 24.31 -6.87 0.42
N VAL A 394 24.63 -5.93 -0.48
CA VAL A 394 25.60 -4.85 -0.23
C VAL A 394 25.16 -4.01 0.97
N ALA A 395 23.88 -3.64 1.05
CA ALA A 395 23.37 -2.85 2.17
C ALA A 395 23.41 -3.62 3.49
N TYR A 396 23.01 -4.89 3.51
CA TYR A 396 23.08 -5.69 4.72
C TYR A 396 24.53 -5.96 5.17
N TYR A 397 25.44 -6.17 4.22
CA TYR A 397 26.86 -6.32 4.52
C TYR A 397 27.45 -5.02 5.08
N ALA A 398 27.19 -3.88 4.46
CA ALA A 398 27.58 -2.55 4.95
C ALA A 398 27.08 -2.31 6.38
N LYS A 399 25.82 -2.66 6.66
CA LYS A 399 25.24 -2.57 8.01
C LYS A 399 26.02 -3.43 9.01
N ALA A 400 26.31 -4.69 8.66
CA ALA A 400 27.07 -5.60 9.51
C ALA A 400 28.51 -5.12 9.75
N ARG A 401 29.18 -4.60 8.72
CA ARG A 401 30.52 -3.98 8.84
C ARG A 401 30.51 -2.79 9.81
N LEU A 402 29.55 -1.88 9.68
CA LEU A 402 29.41 -0.75 10.60
C LEU A 402 29.23 -1.20 12.07
N TYR A 403 28.52 -2.30 12.33
CA TYR A 403 28.43 -2.87 13.68
C TYR A 403 29.77 -3.44 14.17
N LEU A 404 30.47 -4.20 13.32
CA LEU A 404 31.78 -4.78 13.65
C LEU A 404 32.85 -3.71 13.91
N LEU A 405 32.79 -2.61 13.16
CA LEU A 405 33.68 -1.46 13.29
C LEU A 405 33.33 -0.56 14.49
N GLY A 406 32.16 -0.78 15.13
CA GLY A 406 31.67 0.09 16.20
C GLY A 406 31.25 1.48 15.72
N CYS A 407 31.04 1.66 14.41
CA CYS A 407 30.69 2.92 13.77
C CYS A 407 29.19 3.05 13.45
N TYR A 408 28.39 2.00 13.68
CA TYR A 408 26.94 2.11 13.49
C TYR A 408 26.33 3.07 14.53
N PRO A 409 25.58 4.10 14.12
CA PRO A 409 25.04 5.10 15.04
C PRO A 409 24.11 4.47 16.08
N GLU A 410 24.16 4.97 17.33
CA GLU A 410 23.19 4.58 18.34
C GLU A 410 21.89 5.38 18.18
N PRO A 411 20.72 4.72 18.11
CA PRO A 411 19.44 5.40 18.02
C PRO A 411 19.20 6.21 19.29
N LYS A 412 18.88 7.50 19.12
CA LYS A 412 18.50 8.37 20.23
C LYS A 412 16.98 8.33 20.43
N ARG A 413 16.55 8.40 21.69
CA ARG A 413 15.15 8.65 21.99
C ARG A 413 14.84 10.12 21.74
N ARG A 414 13.77 10.38 21.02
CA ARG A 414 13.32 11.73 20.65
C ARG A 414 11.86 11.93 20.99
N ARG A 415 11.45 13.19 21.01
CA ARG A 415 10.06 13.62 21.11
C ARG A 415 9.62 14.17 19.75
N CYS A 416 8.49 13.69 19.24
CA CYS A 416 7.96 14.12 17.95
C CYS A 416 7.60 15.60 17.98
N ALA A 417 8.11 16.37 17.02
CA ALA A 417 7.84 17.80 16.89
C ALA A 417 6.36 18.14 16.61
N VAL A 418 5.59 17.17 16.11
CA VAL A 418 4.17 17.34 15.76
C VAL A 418 3.26 16.84 16.87
N CYS A 419 3.35 15.55 17.25
CA CYS A 419 2.42 14.96 18.22
C CYS A 419 2.93 14.89 19.66
N GLY A 420 4.21 15.22 19.89
CA GLY A 420 4.81 15.18 21.22
C GLY A 420 5.06 13.77 21.78
N ALA A 421 4.78 12.71 21.01
CA ALA A 421 5.06 11.34 21.45
C ALA A 421 6.56 11.03 21.44
N ASP A 422 7.01 10.23 22.40
CA ASP A 422 8.37 9.70 22.39
C ASP A 422 8.50 8.56 21.36
N TYR A 423 9.63 8.50 20.67
CA TYR A 423 9.97 7.46 19.71
C TYR A 423 11.50 7.33 19.57
N TRP A 424 11.97 6.26 18.94
CA TRP A 424 13.39 6.09 18.60
C TRP A 424 13.68 6.46 17.14
N GLU A 425 14.85 7.06 16.89
CA GLU A 425 15.25 7.49 15.54
C GLU A 425 15.20 6.36 14.49
N ASP A 426 15.51 5.14 14.89
CA ASP A 426 15.54 3.94 14.04
C ASP A 426 14.15 3.34 13.75
N GLU A 427 13.09 3.89 14.33
CA GLU A 427 11.72 3.56 13.93
C GLU A 427 11.38 4.13 12.54
N LEU A 428 12.12 5.14 12.07
CA LEU A 428 11.96 5.76 10.76
C LEU A 428 12.70 4.97 9.66
N GLY A 429 12.00 4.62 8.59
CA GLY A 429 12.63 4.03 7.41
C GLY A 429 13.38 5.06 6.57
N SER A 430 14.22 4.60 5.63
CA SER A 430 14.99 5.46 4.71
C SER A 430 14.12 6.45 3.98
N ARG A 431 13.02 5.95 3.42
CA ARG A 431 12.05 6.75 2.68
C ARG A 431 11.34 7.77 3.58
N ASP A 432 11.13 7.46 4.86
CA ASP A 432 10.51 8.39 5.80
C ASP A 432 11.45 9.57 6.08
N VAL A 433 12.73 9.28 6.32
CA VAL A 433 13.77 10.30 6.57
C VAL A 433 14.00 11.16 5.33
N GLU A 434 14.12 10.55 4.15
CA GLU A 434 14.31 11.23 2.87
C GLU A 434 13.15 12.21 2.59
N ARG A 435 11.90 11.75 2.75
CA ARG A 435 10.72 12.61 2.56
C ARG A 435 10.66 13.78 3.54
N MET A 436 11.28 13.66 4.71
CA MET A 436 11.37 14.72 5.70
C MET A 436 12.64 15.57 5.54
N GLY A 437 13.33 15.47 4.39
CA GLY A 437 14.55 16.23 4.09
C GLY A 437 15.73 15.86 5.00
N GLY A 438 15.86 14.59 5.36
CA GLY A 438 16.92 14.10 6.25
C GLY A 438 16.63 14.24 7.74
N ARG A 439 15.45 14.74 8.12
CA ARG A 439 15.12 15.08 9.52
C ARG A 439 14.63 13.88 10.32
N TYR A 440 15.06 13.85 11.59
CA TYR A 440 14.67 12.86 12.59
C TYR A 440 13.85 13.50 13.72
N SER A 441 13.05 14.54 13.44
CA SER A 441 12.23 15.23 14.43
C SER A 441 10.78 14.77 14.47
N PHE A 442 10.36 13.97 13.47
CA PHE A 442 9.00 13.47 13.34
C PHE A 442 8.93 11.97 13.63
N CYS A 443 7.95 11.51 14.42
CA CYS A 443 7.76 10.07 14.62
C CYS A 443 7.16 9.42 13.37
N ARG A 444 7.35 8.10 13.26
CA ARG A 444 6.85 7.29 12.12
C ARG A 444 5.37 7.47 11.85
N GLU A 445 4.55 7.55 12.90
CA GLU A 445 3.09 7.72 12.77
C GLU A 445 2.76 9.05 12.07
N CYS A 446 3.37 10.16 12.51
CA CYS A 446 3.16 11.48 11.90
C CYS A 446 3.65 11.52 10.45
N VAL A 447 4.83 10.98 10.16
CA VAL A 447 5.37 10.89 8.79
C VAL A 447 4.45 10.05 7.91
N THR A 448 3.99 8.89 8.40
CA THR A 448 3.08 8.02 7.66
C THR A 448 1.77 8.74 7.32
N ILE A 449 1.17 9.43 8.29
CA ILE A 449 -0.09 10.16 8.06
C ILE A 449 0.13 11.32 7.07
N ALA A 450 1.21 12.08 7.23
CA ALA A 450 1.54 13.20 6.34
C ALA A 450 1.78 12.74 4.90
N CYS A 451 2.52 11.64 4.71
CA CYS A 451 2.95 11.16 3.39
C CYS A 451 2.01 10.14 2.74
N GLN A 452 0.96 9.67 3.42
CA GLN A 452 0.03 8.67 2.88
C GLN A 452 -1.42 9.18 2.98
N PRO A 453 -1.97 9.74 1.88
CA PRO A 453 -3.32 10.32 1.84
C PRO A 453 -4.42 9.37 2.33
N ASP A 454 -4.28 8.07 2.10
CA ASP A 454 -5.23 7.04 2.54
C ASP A 454 -5.48 7.04 4.05
N TYR A 455 -4.45 7.40 4.84
CA TYR A 455 -4.56 7.50 6.30
C TYR A 455 -5.39 8.71 6.74
N ARG A 456 -5.54 9.71 5.85
CA ARG A 456 -6.28 10.95 6.10
C ARG A 456 -7.70 10.91 5.58
N VAL A 457 -8.13 9.88 4.86
CA VAL A 457 -9.49 9.82 4.25
C VAL A 457 -10.58 9.91 5.32
N ARG A 458 -10.48 9.11 6.39
CA ARG A 458 -11.52 9.07 7.43
C ARG A 458 -11.54 10.34 8.28
N SER A 459 -10.38 10.88 8.62
CA SER A 459 -10.28 12.15 9.36
C SER A 459 -10.72 13.33 8.49
N GLY A 460 -10.30 13.35 7.22
CA GLY A 460 -10.66 14.37 6.23
C GLY A 460 -12.15 14.47 6.01
N ARG A 461 -12.87 13.35 5.84
CA ARG A 461 -14.35 13.34 5.70
C ARG A 461 -15.10 13.85 6.93
N ARG A 462 -14.45 13.90 8.10
CA ARG A 462 -15.05 14.43 9.34
C ARG A 462 -14.84 15.93 9.50
N ARG A 463 -13.91 16.53 8.76
CA ARG A 463 -13.68 17.98 8.80
C ARG A 463 -14.84 18.68 8.13
N SER A 464 -15.27 19.81 8.67
CA SER A 464 -16.27 20.66 8.00
C SER A 464 -15.67 21.29 6.75
N ARG A 465 -16.52 21.76 5.83
CA ARG A 465 -16.09 22.51 4.64
C ARG A 465 -15.14 23.66 4.99
N GLN A 466 -15.50 24.46 5.99
CA GLN A 466 -14.69 25.58 6.47
C GLN A 466 -13.34 25.15 7.06
N GLN A 467 -13.28 24.02 7.76
CA GLN A 467 -12.01 23.47 8.26
C GLN A 467 -11.10 23.04 7.12
N LYS A 468 -11.64 22.47 6.05
CA LYS A 468 -10.85 22.08 4.87
C LYS A 468 -10.27 23.31 4.16
N LEU A 469 -11.06 24.36 3.99
CA LEU A 469 -10.58 25.63 3.44
C LEU A 469 -9.47 26.24 4.32
N ALA A 470 -9.66 26.24 5.64
CA ALA A 470 -8.64 26.71 6.58
C ALA A 470 -7.34 25.89 6.51
N ASP A 471 -7.42 24.56 6.34
CA ASP A 471 -6.23 23.72 6.18
C ASP A 471 -5.44 24.06 4.89
N LEU A 472 -6.12 24.43 3.80
CA LEU A 472 -5.46 24.86 2.57
C LEU A 472 -4.73 26.19 2.77
N VAL A 473 -5.36 27.14 3.47
CA VAL A 473 -4.75 28.43 3.80
C VAL A 473 -3.53 28.22 4.69
N GLU A 474 -3.66 27.46 5.78
CA GLU A 474 -2.55 27.14 6.69
C GLU A 474 -1.40 26.43 5.95
N LEU A 475 -1.73 25.55 4.99
CA LEU A 475 -0.71 24.90 4.16
C LEU A 475 -0.04 25.89 3.20
N SER A 476 -0.81 26.77 2.56
CA SER A 476 -0.28 27.78 1.63
C SER A 476 0.65 28.76 2.33
N GLU A 477 0.27 29.21 3.54
CA GLU A 477 1.10 30.06 4.39
C GLU A 477 2.35 29.32 4.86
N ALA A 478 2.23 28.05 5.26
CA ALA A 478 3.38 27.26 5.70
C ALA A 478 4.37 26.92 4.57
N LEU A 479 3.89 26.84 3.33
CA LEU A 479 4.72 26.63 2.15
C LEU A 479 5.22 27.92 1.51
N GLU A 480 4.61 29.06 1.86
CA GLU A 480 4.80 30.36 1.21
C GLU A 480 4.58 30.30 -0.32
N ARG A 481 3.64 29.43 -0.74
CA ARG A 481 3.24 29.24 -2.15
C ARG A 481 1.92 28.50 -2.26
N VAL A 482 1.35 28.47 -3.46
CA VAL A 482 0.12 27.73 -3.74
C VAL A 482 0.33 26.22 -3.61
N PRO A 483 -0.40 25.51 -2.72
CA PRO A 483 -0.23 24.08 -2.54
C PRO A 483 -0.74 23.29 -3.75
N THR A 484 0.14 22.48 -4.34
CA THR A 484 -0.23 21.62 -5.47
C THR A 484 -0.88 20.32 -5.00
N LYS A 485 -1.76 19.77 -5.84
CA LYS A 485 -2.37 18.44 -5.60
C LYS A 485 -1.31 17.34 -5.44
N SER A 486 -0.23 17.39 -6.24
CA SER A 486 0.86 16.42 -6.20
C SER A 486 1.63 16.49 -4.88
N PHE A 487 1.93 17.70 -4.39
CA PHE A 487 2.59 17.90 -3.11
C PHE A 487 1.76 17.32 -1.96
N VAL A 488 0.47 17.64 -1.87
CA VAL A 488 -0.39 17.11 -0.79
C VAL A 488 -0.51 15.58 -0.87
N ARG A 489 -0.48 15.01 -2.08
CA ARG A 489 -0.55 13.57 -2.31
C ARG A 489 0.74 12.84 -1.91
N ASN A 490 1.89 13.38 -2.26
CA ASN A 490 3.20 12.77 -1.99
C ASN A 490 4.19 13.86 -1.56
N PRO A 491 4.08 14.35 -0.31
CA PRO A 491 4.91 15.44 0.15
C PRO A 491 6.36 14.99 0.31
N VAL A 492 7.26 15.81 -0.22
CA VAL A 492 8.71 15.75 0.01
C VAL A 492 9.07 17.11 0.59
N ILE A 493 9.64 17.12 1.78
CA ILE A 493 10.04 18.34 2.48
C ILE A 493 11.50 18.62 2.13
N SER A 494 11.79 19.79 1.57
CA SER A 494 13.16 20.17 1.22
C SER A 494 14.12 20.04 2.41
N PRO A 495 15.36 19.58 2.21
CA PRO A 495 16.45 19.73 3.16
C PRO A 495 16.82 21.20 3.46
N SER A 496 16.56 22.15 2.53
CA SER A 496 16.91 23.58 2.70
C SER A 496 16.09 24.29 3.78
N LEU A 497 14.86 23.82 4.04
CA LEU A 497 13.98 24.42 5.04
C LEU A 497 14.58 24.35 6.46
N SER A 498 14.29 25.34 7.29
CA SER A 498 14.56 25.27 8.72
C SER A 498 13.71 24.17 9.39
N GLU A 499 14.15 23.76 10.59
CA GLU A 499 13.43 22.78 11.40
C GLU A 499 12.00 23.24 11.74
N ASP A 500 11.83 24.54 11.99
CA ASP A 500 10.52 25.12 12.32
C ASP A 500 9.59 25.21 11.10
N GLU A 501 10.11 25.53 9.92
CA GLU A 501 9.34 25.49 8.66
C GLU A 501 8.85 24.08 8.34
N ALA A 502 9.76 23.10 8.35
CA ALA A 502 9.42 21.70 8.13
C ALA A 502 8.34 21.24 9.12
N LYS A 503 8.46 21.63 10.41
CA LYS A 503 7.48 21.31 11.43
C LYS A 503 6.11 21.95 11.16
N ARG A 504 6.05 23.22 10.71
CA ARG A 504 4.78 23.86 10.33
C ARG A 504 4.09 23.06 9.23
N ILE A 505 4.81 22.76 8.14
CA ILE A 505 4.28 22.01 7.00
C ILE A 505 3.77 20.63 7.42
N VAL A 506 4.60 19.84 8.12
CA VAL A 506 4.23 18.47 8.53
C VAL A 506 3.03 18.47 9.48
N LYS A 507 2.91 19.46 10.36
CA LYS A 507 1.76 19.60 11.26
C LYS A 507 0.44 19.77 10.50
N VAL A 508 0.43 20.59 9.45
CA VAL A 508 -0.74 20.74 8.57
C VAL A 508 -1.01 19.45 7.81
N LEU A 509 0.04 18.84 7.23
CA LEU A 509 -0.09 17.60 6.45
C LEU A 509 -0.67 16.44 7.25
N VAL A 510 -0.45 16.36 8.57
CA VAL A 510 -1.03 15.31 9.42
C VAL A 510 -2.56 15.42 9.54
N HIS A 511 -3.14 16.60 9.30
CA HIS A 511 -4.55 16.87 9.54
C HIS A 511 -5.36 17.23 8.30
N ILE A 512 -4.72 17.74 7.24
CA ILE A 512 -5.35 18.08 5.97
C ILE A 512 -6.07 16.87 5.36
N ALA A 513 -7.20 17.09 4.69
CA ALA A 513 -7.88 16.01 3.98
C ALA A 513 -7.06 15.52 2.76
N SER A 514 -7.33 14.30 2.28
CA SER A 514 -6.74 13.84 1.02
C SER A 514 -7.24 14.69 -0.15
N PRO A 515 -6.45 14.91 -1.21
CA PRO A 515 -6.88 15.75 -2.33
C PRO A 515 -8.20 15.32 -2.96
N ASP A 516 -8.47 14.01 -3.02
CA ASP A 516 -9.71 13.47 -3.58
C ASP A 516 -10.96 13.93 -2.80
N ILE A 517 -10.83 14.19 -1.49
CA ILE A 517 -11.94 14.70 -0.67
C ILE A 517 -12.24 16.16 -1.03
N TYR A 518 -11.21 16.95 -1.37
CA TYR A 518 -11.44 18.30 -1.85
C TYR A 518 -12.16 18.28 -3.19
N GLU A 519 -11.75 17.41 -4.11
CA GLU A 519 -12.43 17.28 -5.41
C GLU A 519 -13.88 16.83 -5.26
N GLU A 520 -14.16 15.86 -4.38
CA GLU A 520 -15.52 15.41 -4.08
C GLU A 520 -16.42 16.53 -3.51
N GLU A 521 -15.87 17.46 -2.72
CA GLU A 521 -16.64 18.45 -1.97
C GLU A 521 -16.72 19.82 -2.65
N PHE A 522 -15.68 20.21 -3.38
CA PHE A 522 -15.56 21.52 -4.02
C PHE A 522 -15.69 21.44 -5.55
N GLY A 523 -15.75 20.24 -6.13
CA GLY A 523 -15.82 19.98 -7.57
C GLY A 523 -14.43 19.71 -8.18
N SER A 524 -13.44 20.51 -7.79
CA SER A 524 -12.04 20.35 -8.21
C SER A 524 -11.07 20.89 -7.16
N TRP A 525 -9.79 20.49 -7.25
CA TRP A 525 -8.73 21.06 -6.43
C TRP A 525 -8.61 22.58 -6.63
N LEU A 526 -8.82 23.04 -7.87
CA LEU A 526 -8.73 24.46 -8.22
C LEU A 526 -9.85 25.27 -7.57
N GLU A 527 -11.09 24.78 -7.64
CA GLU A 527 -12.23 25.43 -6.98
C GLU A 527 -12.04 25.49 -5.46
N ALA A 528 -11.45 24.45 -4.86
CA ALA A 528 -11.12 24.47 -3.44
C ALA A 528 -10.10 25.58 -3.08
N LEU A 529 -9.07 25.78 -3.90
CA LEU A 529 -8.09 26.86 -3.71
C LEU A 529 -8.69 28.25 -3.90
N THR A 530 -9.55 28.42 -4.91
CA THR A 530 -10.28 29.67 -5.17
C THR A 530 -11.23 30.00 -4.02
N GLU A 531 -12.00 29.02 -3.54
CA GLU A 531 -12.91 29.22 -2.40
C GLU A 531 -12.16 29.45 -1.08
N ALA A 532 -10.94 28.91 -0.95
CA ALA A 532 -10.05 29.20 0.18
C ALA A 532 -9.47 30.62 0.12
N GLY A 533 -9.64 31.36 -0.99
CA GLY A 533 -9.05 32.68 -1.18
C GLY A 533 -7.54 32.65 -1.48
N ILE A 534 -7.00 31.47 -1.82
CA ILE A 534 -5.57 31.31 -2.18
C ILE A 534 -5.35 31.71 -3.64
N LEU A 535 -6.34 31.44 -4.49
CA LEU A 535 -6.32 31.84 -5.89
C LEU A 535 -7.36 32.92 -6.16
N GLU A 536 -6.93 33.97 -6.85
CA GLU A 536 -7.81 35.01 -7.34
C GLU A 536 -8.61 34.53 -8.55
N THR A 537 -9.83 35.03 -8.71
CA THR A 537 -10.63 34.75 -9.91
C THR A 537 -10.31 35.74 -11.03
N PRO A 538 -10.21 35.27 -12.29
CA PRO A 538 -10.47 33.91 -12.76
C PRO A 538 -9.22 33.00 -12.73
N ALA A 539 -9.30 31.88 -12.00
CA ALA A 539 -8.39 30.76 -12.18
C ALA A 539 -9.02 29.73 -13.13
N ARG A 540 -8.34 29.40 -14.24
CA ARG A 540 -8.87 28.53 -15.30
C ARG A 540 -7.88 27.39 -15.61
N PRO A 541 -8.31 26.12 -15.61
CA PRO A 541 -7.46 25.03 -16.05
C PRO A 541 -7.23 25.12 -17.57
N THR A 542 -5.98 24.94 -18.00
CA THR A 542 -5.56 24.88 -19.41
C THR A 542 -4.89 23.54 -19.69
N VAL A 543 -4.54 23.26 -20.95
CA VAL A 543 -3.80 22.04 -21.34
C VAL A 543 -2.43 21.99 -20.67
N PHE A 544 -1.84 23.14 -20.35
CA PHE A 544 -0.47 23.27 -19.84
C PHE A 544 -0.40 23.64 -18.37
N GLY A 545 -1.53 23.91 -17.69
CA GLY A 545 -1.52 24.31 -16.29
C GLY A 545 -2.82 24.96 -15.82
N VAL A 546 -2.68 25.99 -15.01
CA VAL A 546 -3.78 26.80 -14.46
C VAL A 546 -3.44 28.24 -14.78
N GLU A 547 -4.23 28.85 -15.66
CA GLU A 547 -4.20 30.28 -15.90
C GLU A 547 -4.77 30.99 -14.66
N CYS A 548 -4.01 31.88 -14.02
CA CYS A 548 -4.42 32.59 -12.80
C CYS A 548 -3.72 33.94 -12.68
N LEU A 549 -4.21 34.82 -11.81
CA LEU A 549 -3.59 36.13 -11.56
C LEU A 549 -2.57 36.05 -10.42
N ALA A 550 -1.39 36.63 -10.64
CA ALA A 550 -0.42 36.95 -9.60
C ALA A 550 -0.87 38.16 -8.76
N LYS A 551 -0.22 38.39 -7.62
CA LYS A 551 -0.56 39.45 -6.64
C LYS A 551 -0.47 40.87 -7.21
N ASP A 552 0.34 41.08 -8.24
CA ASP A 552 0.48 42.36 -8.95
C ASP A 552 -0.47 42.50 -10.16
N GLY A 553 -1.25 41.46 -10.45
CA GLY A 553 -2.20 41.39 -11.54
C GLY A 553 -1.67 40.73 -12.83
N HIS A 554 -0.46 40.17 -12.85
CA HIS A 554 0.03 39.40 -14.01
C HIS A 554 -0.74 38.08 -14.22
N LEU A 555 -1.06 37.75 -15.48
CA LEU A 555 -1.84 36.55 -15.87
C LEU A 555 -1.01 35.26 -16.04
N CYS A 556 -0.51 34.64 -14.98
CA CYS A 556 0.32 33.43 -15.06
C CYS A 556 -0.37 32.24 -15.75
N ALA A 557 0.33 31.48 -16.59
CA ALA A 557 -0.21 30.30 -17.28
C ALA A 557 -0.12 29.01 -16.44
N SER A 558 0.58 29.07 -15.32
CA SER A 558 0.74 27.97 -14.37
C SER A 558 0.82 28.47 -12.92
N LEU A 559 0.55 27.57 -11.96
CA LEU A 559 0.72 27.86 -10.53
C LEU A 559 2.19 28.10 -10.15
N ALA A 560 3.12 27.49 -10.87
CA ALA A 560 4.55 27.70 -10.66
C ALA A 560 4.95 29.12 -11.12
N GLU A 561 4.47 29.55 -12.28
CA GLU A 561 4.63 30.95 -12.71
C GLU A 561 4.06 31.91 -11.69
N LYS A 562 2.83 31.67 -11.19
CA LYS A 562 2.25 32.50 -10.13
C LYS A 562 3.13 32.53 -8.88
N THR A 563 3.73 31.40 -8.50
CA THR A 563 4.60 31.34 -7.33
C THR A 563 5.85 32.21 -7.50
N VAL A 564 6.50 32.16 -8.65
CA VAL A 564 7.68 33.01 -8.94
C VAL A 564 7.28 34.48 -9.01
N ASP A 565 6.18 34.80 -9.68
CA ASP A 565 5.67 36.17 -9.88
C ASP A 565 5.25 36.81 -8.55
N ASP A 566 4.46 36.10 -7.73
CA ASP A 566 4.07 36.52 -6.39
C ASP A 566 5.31 36.77 -5.51
N TRP A 567 6.31 35.88 -5.57
CA TRP A 567 7.56 36.05 -4.82
C TRP A 567 8.32 37.31 -5.25
N LEU A 568 8.48 37.54 -6.56
CA LEU A 568 9.14 38.75 -7.09
C LEU A 568 8.43 40.03 -6.63
N PHE A 569 7.09 40.02 -6.64
CA PHE A 569 6.28 41.14 -6.17
C PHE A 569 6.44 41.37 -4.66
N GLU A 570 6.41 40.32 -3.84
CA GLU A 570 6.58 40.39 -2.39
C GLU A 570 7.95 40.89 -1.96
N GLN A 571 9.00 40.55 -2.72
CA GLN A 571 10.36 41.07 -2.51
C GLN A 571 10.56 42.48 -3.08
N GLU A 572 9.50 43.11 -3.58
CA GLU A 572 9.53 44.44 -4.21
C GLU A 572 10.51 44.51 -5.40
N ILE A 573 10.72 43.40 -6.12
CA ILE A 573 11.60 43.30 -7.29
C ILE A 573 10.79 43.64 -8.55
N PRO A 574 11.04 44.79 -9.22
CA PRO A 574 10.34 45.14 -10.45
C PRO A 574 10.70 44.16 -11.57
N HIS A 575 9.69 43.58 -12.20
CA HIS A 575 9.87 42.60 -13.25
C HIS A 575 8.92 42.85 -14.43
N GLU A 576 9.38 42.56 -15.65
CA GLU A 576 8.57 42.58 -16.87
C GLU A 576 8.19 41.14 -17.22
N ARG A 577 6.92 40.91 -17.53
CA ARG A 577 6.45 39.59 -17.94
C ARG A 577 6.46 39.40 -19.46
N GLU A 578 6.77 38.19 -19.88
CA GLU A 578 6.85 37.79 -21.29
C GLU A 578 7.73 38.70 -22.18
N PRO A 579 8.92 39.14 -21.71
CA PRO A 579 9.81 40.00 -22.49
C PRO A 579 10.26 39.30 -23.76
N LYS A 580 10.43 40.05 -24.85
CA LYS A 580 10.99 39.48 -26.09
C LYS A 580 12.49 39.23 -25.95
N TYR A 581 12.95 38.09 -26.46
CA TYR A 581 14.36 37.90 -26.76
C TYR A 581 14.79 38.76 -27.94
N PRO A 582 16.09 39.13 -28.02
CA PRO A 582 16.64 39.79 -29.20
C PRO A 582 16.42 38.99 -30.47
N TYR A 583 16.33 39.69 -31.59
CA TYR A 583 16.30 39.08 -32.91
C TYR A 583 17.61 38.32 -33.18
N ASP A 584 17.49 37.12 -33.73
CA ASP A 584 18.62 36.32 -34.19
C ASP A 584 18.26 35.59 -35.49
N PRO A 585 19.04 35.71 -36.56
CA PRO A 585 18.66 35.18 -37.87
C PRO A 585 18.57 33.64 -37.91
N GLU A 586 19.18 32.91 -36.98
CA GLU A 586 19.15 31.45 -36.95
C GLU A 586 18.27 30.93 -35.81
N LEU A 587 18.38 31.51 -34.61
CA LEU A 587 17.76 31.01 -33.39
C LEU A 587 16.46 31.72 -33.01
N ASN A 588 16.23 32.95 -33.50
CA ASN A 588 15.01 33.73 -33.26
C ASN A 588 14.63 34.60 -34.47
N PRO A 589 14.48 34.01 -35.68
CA PRO A 589 14.34 34.78 -36.92
C PRO A 589 13.03 35.57 -37.01
N SER A 590 12.05 35.24 -36.17
CA SER A 590 10.80 35.99 -36.07
C SER A 590 10.84 37.11 -35.03
N GLY A 591 11.81 37.09 -34.11
CA GLY A 591 11.82 37.98 -32.95
C GLY A 591 10.64 37.77 -31.99
N LEU A 592 9.98 36.60 -32.06
CA LEU A 592 8.78 36.29 -31.29
C LEU A 592 9.05 35.40 -30.07
N LEU A 593 10.27 34.87 -29.90
CA LEU A 593 10.63 34.16 -28.68
C LEU A 593 10.55 35.12 -27.48
N ARG A 594 9.96 34.62 -26.40
CA ARG A 594 9.79 35.35 -25.14
C ARG A 594 10.35 34.53 -23.98
N ALA A 595 10.93 35.22 -23.01
CA ALA A 595 11.20 34.63 -21.70
C ALA A 595 9.97 34.75 -20.81
N ASP A 596 9.99 34.12 -19.64
CA ASP A 596 8.86 34.19 -18.72
C ASP A 596 8.87 35.53 -17.97
N TRP A 597 10.05 35.96 -17.48
CA TRP A 597 10.25 37.28 -16.89
C TRP A 597 11.56 37.96 -17.32
N LYS A 598 11.63 39.27 -17.09
CA LYS A 598 12.85 40.08 -17.11
C LYS A 598 12.97 40.87 -15.83
N ILE A 599 14.14 40.84 -15.19
CA ILE A 599 14.49 41.66 -14.03
C ILE A 599 15.69 42.50 -14.45
N HIS A 600 15.51 43.82 -14.58
CA HIS A 600 16.52 44.70 -15.18
C HIS A 600 16.96 44.21 -16.58
N ASP A 601 18.20 43.78 -16.75
CA ASP A 601 18.80 43.20 -17.97
C ASP A 601 18.93 41.66 -17.91
N ILE A 602 18.38 41.02 -16.87
CA ILE A 602 18.42 39.58 -16.65
C ILE A 602 17.11 38.96 -17.11
N TYR A 603 17.20 37.94 -17.98
CA TYR A 603 16.07 37.12 -18.39
C TYR A 603 15.88 35.96 -17.41
N VAL A 604 14.64 35.55 -17.17
CA VAL A 604 14.29 34.47 -16.25
C VAL A 604 13.35 33.50 -16.98
N GLU A 605 13.64 32.20 -16.86
CA GLU A 605 12.87 31.10 -17.45
C GLU A 605 12.53 30.08 -16.37
N TYR A 606 11.30 29.60 -16.36
CA TYR A 606 10.86 28.47 -15.55
C TYR A 606 10.66 27.22 -16.40
N TYR A 607 11.47 26.19 -16.15
CA TYR A 607 11.46 24.91 -16.86
C TYR A 607 10.57 23.86 -16.21
N GLY A 608 9.25 24.08 -16.28
CA GLY A 608 8.27 23.21 -15.62
C GLY A 608 7.82 21.95 -16.38
N LEU A 609 8.30 21.70 -17.60
CA LEU A 609 7.81 20.62 -18.47
C LEU A 609 8.95 19.74 -19.01
N ASP A 610 8.80 18.43 -18.94
CA ASP A 610 9.82 17.45 -19.38
C ASP A 610 9.59 16.89 -20.79
N SER A 611 8.74 17.51 -21.61
CA SER A 611 8.49 16.99 -22.95
C SER A 611 9.72 17.21 -23.86
N PRO A 612 10.05 16.25 -24.77
CA PRO A 612 11.20 16.41 -25.66
C PRO A 612 11.17 17.70 -26.48
N GLU A 613 9.98 18.10 -26.92
CA GLU A 613 9.75 19.34 -27.68
C GLU A 613 10.01 20.59 -26.84
N TYR A 614 9.63 20.56 -25.56
CA TYR A 614 9.88 21.66 -24.63
C TYR A 614 11.37 21.77 -24.30
N LEU A 615 12.05 20.66 -24.03
CA LEU A 615 13.48 20.62 -23.76
C LEU A 615 14.31 21.14 -24.95
N LEU A 616 13.86 20.91 -26.19
CA LEU A 616 14.49 21.49 -27.38
C LEU A 616 14.37 23.01 -27.40
N LYS A 617 13.17 23.56 -27.13
CA LYS A 617 12.95 25.02 -27.06
C LYS A 617 13.73 25.67 -25.92
N ALA A 618 13.78 25.05 -24.75
CA ALA A 618 14.59 25.51 -23.62
C ALA A 618 16.07 25.60 -24.01
N ARG A 619 16.60 24.57 -24.68
CA ARG A 619 17.97 24.58 -25.21
C ARG A 619 18.22 25.65 -26.27
N GLU A 620 17.25 25.92 -27.15
CA GLU A 620 17.35 26.99 -28.14
C GLU A 620 17.39 28.38 -27.47
N LYS A 621 16.55 28.62 -26.47
CA LYS A 621 16.56 29.83 -25.65
C LYS A 621 17.89 30.02 -24.91
N ALA A 622 18.40 28.96 -24.27
CA ALA A 622 19.70 29.00 -23.59
C ALA A 622 20.86 29.28 -24.57
N LYS A 623 20.83 28.69 -25.78
CA LYS A 623 21.81 28.99 -26.84
C LYS A 623 21.71 30.44 -27.32
N LEU A 624 20.49 30.95 -27.48
CA LEU A 624 20.24 32.33 -27.88
C LEU A 624 20.78 33.30 -26.82
N ALA A 625 20.49 33.05 -25.54
CA ALA A 625 21.01 33.85 -24.43
C ALA A 625 22.55 33.89 -24.43
N ARG A 626 23.21 32.73 -24.57
CA ARG A 626 24.69 32.67 -24.66
C ARG A 626 25.24 33.42 -25.87
N ARG A 627 24.60 33.28 -27.04
CA ARG A 627 25.03 33.93 -28.28
C ARG A 627 24.96 35.46 -28.20
N HIS A 628 23.93 35.99 -27.54
CA HIS A 628 23.72 37.42 -27.36
C HIS A 628 24.29 37.95 -26.03
N ASN A 629 25.05 37.12 -25.30
CA ASN A 629 25.64 37.45 -23.99
C ASN A 629 24.59 37.99 -22.99
N LEU A 630 23.39 37.41 -23.00
CA LEU A 630 22.31 37.74 -22.08
C LEU A 630 22.52 37.03 -20.75
N ARG A 631 22.25 37.72 -19.65
CA ARG A 631 22.15 37.10 -18.33
C ARG A 631 20.83 36.33 -18.26
N LEU A 632 20.90 35.04 -17.96
CA LEU A 632 19.75 34.14 -17.90
C LEU A 632 19.72 33.39 -16.57
N ILE A 633 18.59 33.45 -15.87
CA ILE A 633 18.28 32.64 -14.69
C ILE A 633 17.35 31.51 -15.15
N GLU A 634 17.77 30.28 -14.91
CA GLU A 634 17.01 29.06 -15.21
C GLU A 634 16.44 28.51 -13.90
N ILE A 635 15.12 28.51 -13.74
CA ILE A 635 14.40 28.00 -12.56
C ILE A 635 13.80 26.63 -12.92
N ASN A 636 14.18 25.59 -12.19
CA ASN A 636 13.58 24.27 -12.30
C ASN A 636 12.51 24.05 -11.21
N PRO A 637 11.66 23.00 -11.30
CA PRO A 637 10.63 22.74 -10.29
C PRO A 637 11.17 22.64 -8.85
N GLU A 638 12.37 22.10 -8.68
CA GLU A 638 13.08 22.00 -7.40
C GLU A 638 13.57 23.36 -6.86
N ASP A 639 13.82 24.35 -7.73
CA ASP A 639 14.28 25.68 -7.34
C ASP A 639 13.14 26.51 -6.71
N LEU A 640 11.87 26.14 -6.92
CA LEU A 640 10.71 26.83 -6.34
C LEU A 640 10.71 26.83 -4.81
N GLU A 641 11.45 25.93 -4.17
CA GLU A 641 11.55 25.82 -2.72
C GLU A 641 12.71 26.65 -2.14
N ALA A 642 13.53 27.28 -3.00
CA ALA A 642 14.70 28.06 -2.63
C ALA A 642 14.90 29.26 -3.59
N LEU A 643 13.81 29.97 -3.93
CA LEU A 643 13.84 31.10 -4.87
C LEU A 643 14.79 32.21 -4.40
N GLU A 644 14.81 32.52 -3.10
CA GLU A 644 15.73 33.52 -2.53
C GLU A 644 17.19 33.19 -2.85
N GLU A 645 17.66 31.98 -2.54
CA GLU A 645 19.02 31.53 -2.85
C GLU A 645 19.32 31.61 -4.36
N LYS A 646 18.33 31.25 -5.18
CA LYS A 646 18.47 31.23 -6.65
C LYS A 646 18.64 32.63 -7.22
N PHE A 647 17.83 33.59 -6.75
CA PHE A 647 17.89 34.97 -7.21
C PHE A 647 19.07 35.73 -6.60
N ASP A 648 19.43 35.46 -5.35
CA ASP A 648 20.55 36.12 -4.67
C ASP A 648 21.89 35.86 -5.35
N GLN A 649 22.13 34.63 -5.80
CA GLN A 649 23.35 34.27 -6.53
C GLN A 649 23.57 35.12 -7.78
N VAL A 650 22.50 35.61 -8.40
CA VAL A 650 22.55 36.28 -9.71
C VAL A 650 22.38 37.80 -9.59
N LEU A 651 21.50 38.25 -8.69
CA LEU A 651 21.27 39.68 -8.44
C LEU A 651 22.47 40.32 -7.74
N ASN A 652 23.10 39.64 -6.78
CA ASN A 652 24.25 40.18 -6.04
C ASN A 652 25.59 40.01 -6.77
N ALA A 653 25.70 39.05 -7.70
CA ALA A 653 26.90 38.88 -8.53
C ALA A 653 27.14 40.04 -9.51
N GLY A 654 26.14 40.89 -9.76
CA GLY A 654 26.23 42.08 -10.62
C GLY A 654 26.86 43.32 -9.99
N ASN A 655 27.06 43.35 -8.66
CA ASN A 655 27.67 44.49 -7.95
C ASN A 655 29.20 44.42 -7.83
N GLY A 656 29.82 43.38 -8.40
CA GLY A 656 31.26 43.34 -8.59
C GLY A 656 31.63 44.10 -9.86
N GLU A 657 32.07 45.35 -9.73
CA GLU A 657 32.83 46.03 -10.80
C GLU A 657 33.94 45.09 -11.32
N PRO A 658 34.17 45.03 -12.65
CA PRO A 658 35.22 44.20 -13.20
C PRO A 658 36.58 44.66 -12.66
N LYS A 659 37.31 43.76 -12.01
CA LYS A 659 38.75 43.93 -11.76
C LYS A 659 39.55 43.57 -12.99
#